data_AF-A0A9Q5HU72-F1
#
_entry.id   AF-A0A9Q5HU72-F1
#
_cell.length_a   1.000
_cell.length_b   1.000
_cell.length_c   1.000
_cell.angle_alpha   90.00
_cell.angle_beta   90.00
_cell.angle_gamma   90.00
#
_symmetry.space_group_name_H-M   'P 1'
#
loop_
_entity.id
_entity.type
_entity.pdbx_description
1 polymer ?
#
loop_
_entity_poly.entity_id
_entity_poly.type
_entity_poly.pdbx_seq_one_letter_code
_entity_poly.pdbx_strand_id
1 'polypeptide(L)'
;MLRALHNPATASFPDVFGISGGSLPPPRTLNELLMVKLSASIRSKSEWWKKYKDSEIRTRWREEALNAEMVWIEKATMLVPLDEAPRHFAAGSRNEEDSVVKLSKKEVDYVLDELDGYAKLRDEETGIQARMNLIHSALSIEIIDSLIKEELRERLKRGVSVLENVPDSEKDWHPGSNDQVLDLVHPSLHCVVYGRTLAIPRSHSGSQERPEPKPLMVPEFIRGCQPTLRSERFQWLPTDFSVSDDGKVKALGYINNLHPSHSELYETVEGILSAFVPLFDHVLTDMLYPLPQRLPANYLPLKEVDPNHPQNEDAEDYYDQVDEYMENVWKENKIVGLPQLPEDGYTGGLEERENVFSLRGRTIQVIVKLANIHLTPKNPEYKGGSWHIEGMVNERIVASGLFYYDQENITGSELAFRIAVDEPEIATRIQADTYDYYAHYKTWGMVMAYDGSTKLNNVVGATGTIEGRCLAFPNTYQHRVSPFKLEDPTKPGHRKILALFLVDPSLKEPIPSTSIVPPQQRKWIKQALQEAGSNTLLRRLPIEILNAIADQVGPEVTSEEEAKAIRSELIEERKMAKKREENSCTENDFHGSFNDVRIALHSISVVFLTISYVDSVPSAADIEVPETLLKKRKQNEKAREERITAAAAARKAQKAKRKVIFKRAEAYVKDYQAKEKEEVRLRRAARSAGDFYVPAEPKVYFVIRIRGINEIAPKPRKILQLLRLLQINNGVFVKVTKATQQMLRLIEPYVTYGHVLSVRELIYKRGYGKVNKQRVPLTSNIVIEEALGKYNILCVEDLVHEIVTAGPHFKQAANFLWPFKLSNPTGGWRARKFLHYVEGGDHGNREANINKLVRQMN
;
A
#
# COMPACT_ATOMS: atom_id res chain seq x y z
N MET A 1 -40.21 7.63 -5.93
CA MET A 1 -39.86 6.95 -7.20
C MET A 1 -38.84 5.80 -7.05
N LEU A 2 -38.41 5.45 -5.82
CA LEU A 2 -37.42 4.38 -5.54
C LEU A 2 -38.01 2.96 -5.33
N ARG A 3 -39.32 2.76 -5.54
CA ARG A 3 -40.00 1.47 -5.33
C ARG A 3 -40.03 0.54 -6.56
N ALA A 4 -39.40 0.95 -7.66
CA ALA A 4 -39.29 0.13 -8.86
C ALA A 4 -37.82 -0.10 -9.16
N LEU A 5 -37.46 -1.37 -9.42
CA LEU A 5 -36.17 -1.88 -9.88
C LEU A 5 -35.19 -2.27 -8.76
N HIS A 6 -35.34 -3.48 -8.22
CA HIS A 6 -34.33 -4.55 -8.33
C HIS A 6 -35.00 -5.88 -7.95
N ASN A 7 -35.12 -6.78 -8.92
CA ASN A 7 -35.49 -8.16 -8.64
C ASN A 7 -34.32 -8.80 -7.85
N PRO A 8 -34.53 -9.49 -6.72
CA PRO A 8 -33.44 -10.18 -6.02
C PRO A 8 -32.67 -11.16 -6.92
N ALA A 9 -33.27 -11.61 -8.02
CA ALA A 9 -32.64 -12.43 -9.05
C ALA A 9 -31.67 -11.68 -10.00
N THR A 10 -31.58 -10.35 -9.91
CA THR A 10 -30.70 -9.49 -10.73
C THR A 10 -29.70 -8.68 -9.91
N ALA A 11 -29.58 -8.93 -8.60
CA ALA A 11 -28.64 -8.23 -7.72
C ALA A 11 -27.18 -8.60 -8.06
N SER A 12 -26.32 -7.60 -8.30
CA SER A 12 -24.87 -7.79 -8.46
C SER A 12 -24.15 -7.09 -7.32
N PHE A 13 -23.42 -7.85 -6.51
CA PHE A 13 -22.64 -7.29 -5.41
C PHE A 13 -21.27 -6.78 -5.92
N PRO A 14 -20.81 -5.60 -5.49
CA PRO A 14 -19.49 -5.09 -5.85
C PRO A 14 -18.38 -6.02 -5.32
N ASP A 15 -17.32 -6.17 -6.10
CA ASP A 15 -16.08 -6.82 -5.68
C ASP A 15 -14.90 -5.83 -5.69
N VAL A 16 -13.82 -6.17 -4.98
CA VAL A 16 -12.61 -5.33 -4.80
C VAL A 16 -11.99 -4.93 -6.15
N PHE A 17 -12.27 -5.70 -7.19
CA PHE A 17 -11.62 -5.59 -8.49
C PHE A 17 -12.52 -4.91 -9.52
N GLY A 18 -13.73 -4.48 -9.17
CA GLY A 18 -14.72 -3.91 -10.09
C GLY A 18 -15.18 -4.89 -11.17
N ILE A 19 -14.95 -6.20 -11.00
CA ILE A 19 -15.19 -7.22 -12.03
C ILE A 19 -16.69 -7.51 -12.19
N SER A 20 -17.45 -7.46 -11.10
CA SER A 20 -18.91 -7.66 -11.07
C SER A 20 -19.75 -6.47 -11.57
N GLY A 21 -19.13 -5.48 -12.21
CA GLY A 21 -19.83 -4.39 -12.91
C GLY A 21 -20.11 -3.13 -12.10
N GLY A 22 -19.40 -2.89 -10.99
CA GLY A 22 -19.45 -1.64 -10.24
C GLY A 22 -18.16 -0.83 -10.40
N SER A 23 -18.28 0.51 -10.46
CA SER A 23 -17.14 1.41 -10.25
C SER A 23 -16.66 1.27 -8.79
N LEU A 24 -15.37 1.51 -8.55
CA LEU A 24 -14.87 1.60 -7.18
C LEU A 24 -15.61 2.73 -6.43
N PRO A 25 -15.74 2.64 -5.09
CA PRO A 25 -16.40 3.69 -4.34
C PRO A 25 -15.63 5.01 -4.45
N PRO A 26 -16.31 6.17 -4.48
CA PRO A 26 -15.63 7.45 -4.54
C PRO A 26 -14.76 7.68 -3.30
N PRO A 27 -13.61 8.37 -3.46
CA PRO A 27 -12.68 8.63 -2.38
C PRO A 27 -13.29 9.58 -1.34
N ARG A 28 -12.92 9.41 -0.07
CA ARG A 28 -13.43 10.22 1.04
C ARG A 28 -12.46 11.29 1.47
N THR A 29 -13.03 12.42 1.88
CA THR A 29 -12.23 13.48 2.47
C THR A 29 -11.73 13.11 3.86
N LEU A 30 -10.62 13.71 4.29
CA LEU A 30 -10.08 13.56 5.65
C LEU A 30 -11.10 13.98 6.71
N ASN A 31 -11.81 15.08 6.48
CA ASN A 31 -12.86 15.56 7.39
C ASN A 31 -13.99 14.54 7.52
N GLU A 32 -14.42 13.94 6.41
CA GLU A 32 -15.45 12.90 6.47
C GLU A 32 -14.96 11.69 7.26
N LEU A 33 -13.74 11.20 7.02
CA LEU A 33 -13.14 10.11 7.79
C LEU A 33 -13.07 10.42 9.30
N LEU A 34 -12.84 11.68 9.67
CA LEU A 34 -12.89 12.12 11.07
C LEU A 34 -14.30 12.15 11.63
N MET A 35 -15.28 12.66 10.88
CA MET A 35 -16.70 12.62 11.27
C MET A 35 -17.16 11.18 11.49
N VAL A 36 -16.79 10.28 10.60
CA VAL A 36 -17.01 8.83 10.71
C VAL A 36 -16.41 8.29 12.01
N LYS A 37 -15.15 8.60 12.29
CA LYS A 37 -14.43 8.12 13.48
C LYS A 37 -15.02 8.69 14.77
N LEU A 38 -15.47 9.94 14.78
CA LEU A 38 -16.19 10.55 15.91
C LEU A 38 -17.53 9.86 16.14
N SER A 39 -18.31 9.66 15.09
CA SER A 39 -19.59 8.92 15.16
C SER A 39 -19.39 7.52 15.72
N ALA A 40 -18.37 6.80 15.24
CA ALA A 40 -18.00 5.48 15.74
C ALA A 40 -17.54 5.49 17.21
N SER A 41 -16.76 6.49 17.64
CA SER A 41 -16.27 6.58 19.02
C SER A 41 -17.37 6.91 20.02
N ILE A 42 -18.41 7.66 19.61
CA ILE A 42 -19.59 7.89 20.44
C ILE A 42 -20.44 6.62 20.52
N ARG A 43 -20.68 5.96 19.38
CA ARG A 43 -21.49 4.73 19.32
C ARG A 43 -20.86 3.51 19.99
N SER A 44 -19.55 3.52 20.22
CA SER A 44 -18.88 2.50 21.01
C SER A 44 -19.05 2.69 22.53
N LYS A 45 -19.51 3.86 22.99
CA LYS A 45 -19.83 4.09 24.41
C LYS A 45 -21.07 3.28 24.81
N SER A 46 -21.06 2.75 26.04
CA SER A 46 -22.22 2.02 26.59
C SER A 46 -23.48 2.90 26.61
N GLU A 47 -24.61 2.34 26.18
CA GLU A 47 -25.92 3.02 26.18
C GLU A 47 -25.93 4.40 25.49
N TRP A 48 -25.09 4.61 24.48
CA TRP A 48 -25.00 5.88 23.76
C TRP A 48 -26.36 6.33 23.20
N TRP A 49 -27.21 5.38 22.76
CA TRP A 49 -28.56 5.63 22.22
C TRP A 49 -29.56 6.14 23.26
N LYS A 50 -29.26 6.03 24.55
CA LYS A 50 -30.00 6.74 25.61
C LYS A 50 -29.31 8.06 25.93
N LYS A 51 -27.99 8.02 26.05
CA LYS A 51 -27.15 9.15 26.46
C LYS A 51 -27.15 10.32 25.46
N TYR A 52 -27.34 10.08 24.16
CA TYR A 52 -27.37 11.16 23.17
C TYR A 52 -28.58 12.11 23.34
N LYS A 53 -29.65 11.63 23.97
CA LYS A 53 -30.86 12.42 24.27
C LYS A 53 -30.66 13.37 25.45
N ASP A 54 -29.64 13.13 26.29
CA ASP A 54 -29.29 13.98 27.41
C ASP A 54 -28.51 15.20 26.91
N SER A 55 -29.03 16.40 27.15
CA SER A 55 -28.45 17.65 26.69
C SER A 55 -27.08 17.96 27.31
N GLU A 56 -26.84 17.56 28.57
CA GLU A 56 -25.56 17.77 29.24
C GLU A 56 -24.50 16.83 28.67
N ILE A 57 -24.85 15.56 28.47
CA ILE A 57 -23.93 14.58 27.87
C ILE A 57 -23.60 14.98 26.43
N ARG A 58 -24.60 15.40 25.66
CA ARG A 58 -24.41 15.85 24.28
C ARG A 58 -23.52 17.09 24.19
N THR A 59 -23.68 18.03 25.12
CA THR A 59 -22.81 19.22 25.22
C THR A 59 -21.38 18.82 25.56
N ARG A 60 -21.20 17.89 26.51
CA ARG A 60 -19.87 17.35 26.84
C ARG A 60 -19.20 16.64 25.66
N TRP A 61 -19.93 15.80 24.92
CA TRP A 61 -19.39 15.16 23.71
C TRP A 61 -19.01 16.16 22.63
N ARG A 62 -19.79 17.24 22.48
CA ARG A 62 -19.45 18.34 21.58
C ARG A 62 -18.14 19.01 21.98
N GLU A 63 -17.98 19.35 23.26
CA GLU A 63 -16.75 19.96 23.80
C GLU A 63 -15.55 19.02 23.67
N GLU A 64 -15.71 17.74 24.01
CA GLU A 64 -14.70 16.69 23.82
C GLU A 64 -14.27 16.61 22.35
N ALA A 65 -15.23 16.63 21.41
CA ALA A 65 -14.96 16.53 19.98
C ALA A 65 -14.25 17.77 19.41
N LEU A 66 -14.62 18.98 19.85
CA LEU A 66 -13.99 20.24 19.42
C LEU A 66 -12.58 20.40 19.97
N ASN A 67 -12.32 19.86 21.17
CA ASN A 67 -11.01 19.89 21.82
C ASN A 67 -10.12 18.71 21.40
N ALA A 68 -10.67 17.69 20.72
CA ALA A 68 -9.90 16.55 20.26
C ALA A 68 -8.99 16.94 19.08
N GLU A 69 -7.69 17.09 19.36
CA GLU A 69 -6.68 17.18 18.32
C GLU A 69 -6.39 15.77 17.77
N MET A 70 -6.74 15.52 16.51
CA MET A 70 -6.35 14.29 15.84
C MET A 70 -5.16 14.52 14.91
N VAL A 71 -3.99 14.08 15.36
CA VAL A 71 -2.78 14.01 14.53
C VAL A 71 -2.90 12.80 13.60
N TRP A 72 -3.20 13.05 12.32
CA TRP A 72 -3.23 11.97 11.29
C TRP A 72 -1.83 11.57 10.81
N ILE A 73 -0.81 12.39 11.12
CA ILE A 73 0.52 12.29 10.51
C ILE A 73 1.39 11.14 11.04
N GLU A 74 1.10 10.51 12.18
CA GLU A 74 1.91 9.36 12.65
C GLU A 74 1.44 8.00 12.11
N LYS A 75 0.14 7.79 11.83
CA LYS A 75 -0.35 6.46 11.41
C LYS A 75 -0.39 6.24 9.89
N ALA A 76 -0.57 7.30 9.09
CA ALA A 76 -0.44 7.19 7.63
C ALA A 76 1.03 6.95 7.19
N THR A 77 1.99 7.52 7.92
CA THR A 77 3.43 7.31 7.68
C THR A 77 3.98 5.99 8.25
N MET A 78 3.22 5.27 9.10
CA MET A 78 3.58 3.90 9.52
C MET A 78 3.18 2.83 8.49
N LEU A 79 2.51 3.20 7.40
CA LEU A 79 2.08 2.29 6.33
C LEU A 79 2.94 2.35 5.06
N VAL A 80 3.95 3.23 5.04
CA VAL A 80 4.98 3.30 4.00
C VAL A 80 6.32 3.42 4.72
N PRO A 81 7.27 2.49 4.54
CA PRO A 81 8.62 2.63 5.07
C PRO A 81 9.17 4.04 4.75
N LEU A 82 9.83 4.69 5.72
CA LEU A 82 10.33 6.08 5.60
C LEU A 82 11.26 6.32 4.39
N ASP A 83 11.75 5.25 3.77
CA ASP A 83 12.54 5.17 2.55
C ASP A 83 11.73 5.24 1.25
N GLU A 84 10.40 5.10 1.31
CA GLU A 84 9.46 5.07 0.16
C GLU A 84 8.49 6.27 0.10
N ALA A 85 8.54 7.22 1.03
CA ALA A 85 7.74 8.46 0.97
C ALA A 85 8.41 9.54 0.08
N PRO A 86 7.70 10.20 -0.87
CA PRO A 86 8.27 11.17 -1.80
C PRO A 86 9.08 12.30 -1.14
N ARG A 87 10.21 12.67 -1.76
CA ARG A 87 11.13 13.73 -1.29
C ARG A 87 10.46 15.09 -1.06
N HIS A 88 9.34 15.37 -1.73
CA HIS A 88 8.59 16.63 -1.60
C HIS A 88 7.95 16.83 -0.22
N PHE A 89 7.70 15.75 0.54
CA PHE A 89 7.18 15.84 1.92
C PHE A 89 8.27 15.73 3.00
N ALA A 90 9.52 15.43 2.61
CA ALA A 90 10.62 15.12 3.53
C ALA A 90 11.54 16.33 3.81
N ALA A 91 11.27 17.49 3.22
CA ALA A 91 12.12 18.68 3.31
C ALA A 91 11.42 19.81 4.10
N GLY A 92 11.57 19.80 5.42
CA GLY A 92 11.70 21.04 6.20
C GLY A 92 10.48 21.94 6.45
N SER A 93 9.29 21.73 5.87
CA SER A 93 8.10 22.56 6.13
C SER A 93 6.94 21.80 6.78
N ARG A 94 7.22 21.04 7.84
CA ARG A 94 6.16 20.65 8.79
C ARG A 94 6.11 21.68 9.90
N ASN A 95 5.18 22.62 9.82
CA ASN A 95 4.61 23.16 11.05
C ASN A 95 3.80 22.02 11.67
N GLU A 96 4.05 21.69 12.95
CA GLU A 96 3.26 20.68 13.68
C GLU A 96 1.75 21.01 13.63
N GLU A 97 1.38 22.28 13.45
CA GLU A 97 0.00 22.76 13.34
C GLU A 97 -0.73 22.32 12.05
N ASP A 98 -0.05 22.19 10.90
CA ASP A 98 -0.68 21.74 9.63
C ASP A 98 -1.00 20.23 9.61
N SER A 99 -0.52 19.50 10.61
CA SER A 99 -0.69 18.05 10.76
C SER A 99 -1.95 17.64 11.52
N VAL A 100 -2.64 18.62 12.09
CA VAL A 100 -3.81 18.46 12.95
C VAL A 100 -5.05 18.87 12.18
N VAL A 101 -5.85 17.90 11.75
CA VAL A 101 -7.16 18.18 11.17
C VAL A 101 -8.18 18.26 12.31
N LYS A 102 -8.87 19.40 12.43
CA LYS A 102 -9.91 19.64 13.44
C LYS A 102 -11.27 19.71 12.77
N LEU A 103 -12.27 19.07 13.37
CA LEU A 103 -13.65 19.19 12.93
C LEU A 103 -14.21 20.55 13.32
N SER A 104 -14.90 21.20 12.39
CA SER A 104 -15.67 22.42 12.65
C SER A 104 -16.89 22.13 13.52
N LYS A 105 -17.43 23.17 14.16
CA LYS A 105 -18.65 23.06 14.96
C LYS A 105 -19.82 22.47 14.15
N LYS A 106 -19.98 22.86 12.89
CA LYS A 106 -21.02 22.33 12.01
C LYS A 106 -20.85 20.82 11.75
N GLU A 107 -19.62 20.36 11.54
CA GLU A 107 -19.32 18.93 11.35
C GLU A 107 -19.56 18.10 12.62
N VAL A 108 -19.19 18.64 13.79
CA VAL A 108 -19.51 18.00 15.07
C VAL A 108 -21.01 17.95 15.30
N ASP A 109 -21.73 19.06 15.04
CA ASP A 109 -23.18 19.11 15.19
C ASP A 109 -23.88 18.11 14.26
N TYR A 110 -23.45 18.02 12.99
CA TYR A 110 -23.93 17.00 12.05
C TYR A 110 -23.76 15.59 12.61
N VAL A 111 -22.57 15.26 13.13
CA VAL A 111 -22.29 13.93 13.72
C VAL A 111 -23.17 13.66 14.95
N LEU A 112 -23.50 14.68 15.73
CA LEU A 112 -24.39 14.52 16.89
C LEU A 112 -25.87 14.41 16.49
N ASP A 113 -26.28 15.07 15.41
CA ASP A 113 -27.65 14.99 14.87
C ASP A 113 -27.94 13.62 14.23
N GLU A 114 -26.99 13.05 13.47
CA GLU A 114 -27.17 11.72 12.85
C GLU A 114 -27.33 10.57 13.87
N LEU A 115 -26.91 10.77 15.12
CA LEU A 115 -27.08 9.78 16.19
C LEU A 115 -28.54 9.42 16.40
N ASP A 116 -29.48 10.33 16.12
CA ASP A 116 -30.92 10.04 16.20
C ASP A 116 -31.34 8.98 15.18
N GLY A 117 -30.86 9.11 13.93
CA GLY A 117 -31.11 8.13 12.87
C GLY A 117 -30.54 6.76 13.23
N TYR A 118 -29.31 6.70 13.74
CA TYR A 118 -28.72 5.44 14.20
C TYR A 118 -29.44 4.84 15.42
N ALA A 119 -29.96 5.67 16.32
CA ALA A 119 -30.70 5.17 17.47
C ALA A 119 -32.02 4.51 17.05
N LYS A 120 -32.65 5.01 15.98
CA LYS A 120 -33.86 4.42 15.37
C LYS A 120 -33.58 3.13 14.60
N LEU A 121 -32.38 2.96 14.05
CA LEU A 121 -31.94 1.72 13.37
C LEU A 121 -31.61 0.56 14.31
N ARG A 122 -31.58 0.81 15.63
CA ARG A 122 -31.29 -0.20 16.63
C ARG A 122 -32.45 -1.18 16.76
N ASP A 123 -32.18 -2.46 16.59
CA ASP A 123 -33.10 -3.53 16.96
C ASP A 123 -33.10 -3.71 18.49
N GLU A 124 -34.27 -3.54 19.11
CA GLU A 124 -34.41 -3.63 20.56
C GLU A 124 -34.34 -5.07 21.09
N GLU A 125 -34.78 -6.04 20.30
CA GLU A 125 -34.91 -7.46 20.70
C GLU A 125 -33.56 -8.17 20.60
N THR A 126 -32.90 -8.04 19.46
CA THR A 126 -31.60 -8.68 19.22
C THR A 126 -30.43 -7.88 19.79
N GLY A 127 -30.66 -6.59 20.09
CA GLY A 127 -29.61 -5.67 20.47
C GLY A 127 -28.63 -5.39 19.33
N ILE A 128 -28.94 -5.81 18.09
CA ILE A 128 -28.22 -5.41 16.89
C ILE A 128 -28.32 -3.89 16.79
N GLN A 129 -27.16 -3.27 16.88
CA GLN A 129 -27.02 -1.84 16.68
C GLN A 129 -25.92 -1.73 15.64
N ALA A 130 -26.08 -0.85 14.67
CA ALA A 130 -24.98 -0.39 13.82
C ALA A 130 -23.97 0.29 14.75
N ARG A 131 -23.13 -0.51 15.42
CA ARG A 131 -22.28 -0.06 16.55
C ARG A 131 -20.96 0.50 16.06
N MET A 132 -20.61 0.25 14.80
CA MET A 132 -19.46 0.91 14.18
C MET A 132 -19.55 0.88 12.66
N ASN A 133 -20.43 1.72 12.10
CA ASN A 133 -20.26 2.18 10.72
C ASN A 133 -18.97 3.01 10.69
N LEU A 134 -17.84 2.31 10.61
CA LEU A 134 -16.51 2.87 10.37
C LEU A 134 -16.43 3.51 8.99
N ILE A 135 -17.48 3.39 8.18
CA ILE A 135 -17.78 4.23 7.02
C ILE A 135 -19.29 4.43 6.93
N HIS A 136 -19.73 5.68 6.92
CA HIS A 136 -21.02 6.03 6.37
C HIS A 136 -20.77 6.29 4.88
N SER A 137 -21.33 5.45 4.00
CA SER A 137 -21.39 5.55 2.52
C SER A 137 -20.52 4.69 1.61
N ALA A 138 -19.78 3.71 2.13
CA ALA A 138 -19.11 2.73 1.27
C ALA A 138 -19.07 1.37 1.96
N LEU A 139 -20.21 0.95 2.53
CA LEU A 139 -20.50 -0.35 3.17
C LEU A 139 -20.27 -0.42 4.69
N SER A 140 -21.23 -0.96 5.46
CA SER A 140 -21.18 -1.02 6.94
C SER A 140 -20.23 -2.11 7.48
N ILE A 141 -19.77 -1.89 8.72
CA ILE A 141 -19.13 -2.92 9.56
C ILE A 141 -20.01 -3.08 10.78
N GLU A 142 -20.65 -4.24 10.92
CA GLU A 142 -21.49 -4.53 12.07
C GLU A 142 -20.65 -5.05 13.22
N ILE A 143 -20.82 -4.50 14.44
CA ILE A 143 -20.04 -4.88 15.62
C ILE A 143 -20.97 -5.12 16.80
N ILE A 144 -20.97 -6.33 17.34
CA ILE A 144 -21.85 -6.68 18.46
C ILE A 144 -21.10 -7.53 19.46
N ASP A 145 -21.08 -7.11 20.73
CA ASP A 145 -20.35 -7.82 21.80
C ASP A 145 -21.17 -8.95 22.45
N SER A 146 -22.48 -8.99 22.22
CA SER A 146 -23.42 -9.89 22.91
C SER A 146 -24.40 -10.59 21.97
N LEU A 147 -24.05 -10.73 20.68
CA LEU A 147 -24.91 -11.39 19.69
C LEU A 147 -25.07 -12.88 19.99
N ILE A 148 -23.94 -13.52 20.33
CA ILE A 148 -23.90 -14.93 20.70
C ILE A 148 -24.12 -15.06 22.21
N LYS A 149 -25.16 -15.80 22.58
CA LYS A 149 -25.47 -16.09 23.98
C LYS A 149 -24.35 -16.90 24.62
N GLU A 150 -24.14 -16.69 25.92
CA GLU A 150 -23.08 -17.36 26.69
C GLU A 150 -23.13 -18.88 26.57
N GLU A 151 -24.32 -19.47 26.66
CA GLU A 151 -24.51 -20.92 26.51
C GLU A 151 -23.98 -21.45 25.17
N LEU A 152 -24.24 -20.74 24.08
CA LEU A 152 -23.81 -21.11 22.74
C LEU A 152 -22.30 -20.91 22.56
N ARG A 153 -21.74 -19.86 23.18
CA ARG A 153 -20.30 -19.61 23.22
C ARG A 153 -19.55 -20.71 23.97
N GLU A 154 -20.06 -21.14 25.11
CA GLU A 154 -19.48 -22.23 25.91
C GLU A 154 -19.63 -23.59 25.20
N ARG A 155 -20.73 -23.83 24.48
CA ARG A 155 -20.85 -24.98 23.56
C ARG A 155 -19.75 -24.96 22.49
N LEU A 156 -19.47 -23.80 21.90
CA LEU A 156 -18.39 -23.65 20.92
C LEU A 156 -17.03 -23.97 21.54
N LYS A 157 -16.71 -23.38 22.71
CA LYS A 157 -15.44 -23.65 23.41
C LYS A 157 -15.26 -25.15 23.67
N ARG A 158 -16.29 -25.84 24.16
CA ARG A 158 -16.25 -27.30 24.38
C ARG A 158 -16.06 -28.08 23.08
N GLY A 159 -16.85 -27.80 22.05
CA GLY A 159 -16.76 -28.50 20.76
C GLY A 159 -15.40 -28.31 20.08
N VAL A 160 -14.86 -27.09 20.12
CA VAL A 160 -13.55 -26.76 19.54
C VAL A 160 -12.40 -27.37 20.35
N SER A 161 -12.56 -27.50 21.68
CA SER A 161 -11.53 -28.11 22.52
C SER A 161 -11.15 -29.54 22.10
N VAL A 162 -12.06 -30.29 21.47
CA VAL A 162 -11.81 -31.63 20.93
C VAL A 162 -10.81 -31.59 19.76
N LEU A 163 -10.84 -30.52 18.96
CA LEU A 163 -9.91 -30.30 17.84
C LEU A 163 -8.58 -29.71 18.31
N GLU A 164 -8.62 -28.91 19.39
CA GLU A 164 -7.45 -28.20 19.93
C GLU A 164 -6.58 -29.10 20.84
N ASN A 165 -7.21 -29.94 21.67
CA ASN A 165 -6.53 -30.79 22.65
C ASN A 165 -6.07 -32.13 22.06
N VAL A 166 -5.42 -32.08 20.90
CA VAL A 166 -4.75 -33.23 20.27
C VAL A 166 -3.27 -33.27 20.68
N PRO A 167 -2.59 -34.43 20.57
CA PRO A 167 -1.15 -34.52 20.80
C PRO A 167 -0.37 -33.49 19.98
N ASP A 168 0.76 -32.98 20.50
CA ASP A 168 1.53 -31.92 19.83
C ASP A 168 1.98 -32.29 18.41
N SER A 169 2.20 -33.58 18.13
CA SER A 169 2.52 -34.10 16.79
C SER A 169 1.36 -34.00 15.80
N GLU A 170 0.13 -33.92 16.28
CA GLU A 170 -1.09 -33.82 15.47
C GLU A 170 -1.57 -32.36 15.31
N LYS A 171 -1.00 -31.41 16.07
CA LYS A 171 -1.33 -29.99 15.97
C LYS A 171 -0.89 -29.44 14.61
N ASP A 172 -1.82 -28.82 13.90
CA ASP A 172 -1.58 -28.23 12.60
C ASP A 172 -1.23 -26.74 12.72
N TRP A 173 0.06 -26.46 12.93
CA TRP A 173 0.55 -25.08 12.97
C TRP A 173 0.63 -24.46 11.58
N HIS A 174 0.10 -23.24 11.45
CA HIS A 174 0.10 -22.52 10.19
C HIS A 174 1.54 -22.30 9.68
N PRO A 175 1.83 -22.59 8.40
CA PRO A 175 3.18 -22.46 7.85
C PRO A 175 3.76 -21.05 8.03
N GLY A 176 4.97 -20.96 8.60
CA GLY A 176 5.67 -19.68 8.81
C GLY A 176 5.15 -18.82 9.97
N SER A 177 4.25 -19.35 10.81
CA SER A 177 3.73 -18.65 11.99
C SER A 177 4.59 -18.74 13.25
N ASN A 178 5.70 -19.48 13.21
CA ASN A 178 6.56 -19.75 14.37
C ASN A 178 5.78 -20.36 15.56
N ASP A 179 4.93 -21.35 15.25
CA ASP A 179 4.05 -22.06 16.18
C ASP A 179 3.15 -21.12 17.01
N GLN A 180 2.64 -20.05 16.37
CA GLN A 180 1.72 -19.11 17.00
C GLN A 180 0.30 -19.23 16.47
N VAL A 181 0.09 -19.69 15.24
CA VAL A 181 -1.25 -19.78 14.65
C VAL A 181 -1.60 -21.26 14.47
N LEU A 182 -2.56 -21.74 15.24
CA LEU A 182 -3.06 -23.10 15.19
C LEU A 182 -4.31 -23.17 14.30
N ASP A 183 -4.21 -23.92 13.21
CA ASP A 183 -5.30 -24.14 12.26
C ASP A 183 -6.15 -25.34 12.74
N LEU A 184 -7.43 -25.11 13.05
CA LEU A 184 -8.34 -26.18 13.51
C LEU A 184 -9.28 -26.63 12.40
N VAL A 185 -9.89 -25.67 11.71
CA VAL A 185 -10.65 -25.87 10.48
C VAL A 185 -10.12 -24.85 9.49
N HIS A 186 -9.32 -25.29 8.52
CA HIS A 186 -8.69 -24.37 7.57
C HIS A 186 -9.17 -24.62 6.13
N PRO A 187 -9.69 -23.60 5.43
CA PRO A 187 -10.34 -23.78 4.13
C PRO A 187 -9.39 -24.18 2.99
N SER A 188 -8.08 -23.98 3.15
CA SER A 188 -7.07 -24.46 2.20
C SER A 188 -6.78 -25.95 2.30
N LEU A 189 -7.21 -26.65 3.36
CA LEU A 189 -7.13 -28.10 3.43
C LEU A 189 -8.33 -28.71 2.72
N HIS A 190 -8.08 -29.76 1.94
CA HIS A 190 -9.10 -30.46 1.15
C HIS A 190 -9.97 -29.52 0.29
N CYS A 191 -9.34 -28.47 -0.25
CA CYS A 191 -9.95 -27.57 -1.22
C CYS A 191 -10.21 -28.30 -2.55
N VAL A 192 -10.95 -27.66 -3.46
CA VAL A 192 -11.10 -28.16 -4.83
C VAL A 192 -9.79 -27.94 -5.57
N VAL A 193 -9.26 -28.99 -6.19
CA VAL A 193 -8.17 -28.92 -7.16
C VAL A 193 -8.79 -29.16 -8.54
N TYR A 194 -8.84 -28.12 -9.37
CA TYR A 194 -9.44 -28.22 -10.71
C TYR A 194 -8.75 -29.29 -11.56
N GLY A 195 -9.52 -30.03 -12.34
CA GLY A 195 -9.04 -31.17 -13.11
C GLY A 195 -8.65 -32.42 -12.27
N ARG A 196 -8.77 -32.38 -10.94
CA ARG A 196 -8.50 -33.52 -10.05
C ARG A 196 -9.69 -33.89 -9.15
N THR A 197 -10.24 -32.94 -8.41
CA THR A 197 -11.36 -33.18 -7.48
C THR A 197 -12.60 -33.63 -8.26
N LEU A 198 -13.32 -34.63 -7.75
CA LEU A 198 -14.58 -35.09 -8.33
C LEU A 198 -15.76 -34.40 -7.67
N ALA A 199 -16.76 -34.07 -8.48
CA ALA A 199 -18.04 -33.58 -8.04
C ALA A 199 -19.17 -34.40 -8.68
N ILE A 200 -20.27 -34.53 -7.96
CA ILE A 200 -21.50 -35.17 -8.43
C ILE A 200 -22.41 -34.08 -9.01
N PRO A 201 -22.81 -34.15 -10.29
CA PRO A 201 -23.65 -33.13 -10.90
C PRO A 201 -24.98 -32.99 -10.15
N ARG A 202 -25.45 -31.76 -9.97
CA ARG A 202 -26.75 -31.46 -9.33
C ARG A 202 -27.94 -32.05 -10.10
N SER A 203 -27.77 -32.31 -11.39
CA SER A 203 -28.75 -33.00 -12.24
C SER A 203 -28.90 -34.49 -11.92
N HIS A 204 -28.05 -35.05 -11.06
CA HIS A 204 -28.02 -36.47 -10.68
C HIS A 204 -27.93 -37.43 -11.90
N SER A 205 -27.33 -36.99 -13.01
CA SER A 205 -27.17 -37.78 -14.24
C SER A 205 -26.26 -39.01 -14.10
N GLY A 206 -25.66 -39.23 -12.93
CA GLY A 206 -24.86 -40.41 -12.58
C GLY A 206 -23.40 -40.38 -13.04
N SER A 207 -23.01 -39.44 -13.90
CA SER A 207 -21.62 -39.23 -14.32
C SER A 207 -20.90 -38.25 -13.38
N GLN A 208 -19.84 -38.69 -12.71
CA GLN A 208 -18.97 -37.77 -11.95
C GLN A 208 -18.29 -36.80 -12.92
N GLU A 209 -18.17 -35.55 -12.51
CA GLU A 209 -17.51 -34.49 -13.27
C GLU A 209 -16.34 -33.92 -12.48
N ARG A 210 -15.38 -33.34 -13.19
CA ARG A 210 -14.30 -32.57 -12.58
C ARG A 210 -14.65 -31.10 -12.71
N PRO A 211 -14.80 -30.36 -11.60
CA PRO A 211 -15.03 -28.93 -11.68
C PRO A 211 -13.91 -28.27 -12.48
N GLU A 212 -14.30 -27.29 -13.28
CA GLU A 212 -13.39 -26.42 -14.02
C GLU A 212 -13.60 -24.98 -13.54
N PRO A 213 -12.55 -24.14 -13.57
CA PRO A 213 -12.67 -22.76 -13.15
C PRO A 213 -13.59 -22.02 -14.13
N LYS A 214 -14.72 -21.50 -13.63
CA LYS A 214 -15.66 -20.75 -14.49
C LYS A 214 -14.96 -19.55 -15.16
N PRO A 215 -15.27 -19.24 -16.43
CA PRO A 215 -14.74 -18.06 -17.09
C PRO A 215 -15.18 -16.80 -16.35
N LEU A 216 -14.25 -15.89 -16.06
CA LEU A 216 -14.60 -14.56 -15.58
C LEU A 216 -14.92 -13.66 -16.78
N MET A 217 -16.12 -13.08 -16.80
CA MET A 217 -16.40 -11.92 -17.65
C MET A 217 -15.73 -10.71 -17.01
N VAL A 218 -14.49 -10.44 -17.40
CA VAL A 218 -13.73 -9.28 -16.91
C VAL A 218 -13.87 -8.13 -17.91
N PRO A 219 -14.16 -6.89 -17.45
CA PRO A 219 -14.09 -5.72 -18.32
C PRO A 219 -12.75 -5.61 -19.04
N GLU A 220 -12.77 -5.09 -20.27
CA GLU A 220 -11.64 -5.10 -21.20
C GLU A 220 -10.38 -4.41 -20.65
N PHE A 221 -10.53 -3.47 -19.72
CA PHE A 221 -9.43 -2.73 -19.09
C PHE A 221 -8.65 -3.54 -18.03
N ILE A 222 -9.21 -4.64 -17.49
CA ILE A 222 -8.55 -5.51 -16.47
C ILE A 222 -7.92 -6.76 -17.13
N ARG A 223 -8.05 -6.92 -18.45
CA ARG A 223 -7.65 -8.14 -19.17
C ARG A 223 -6.16 -8.51 -19.01
N GLY A 224 -5.28 -7.54 -18.70
CA GLY A 224 -3.85 -7.76 -18.42
C GLY A 224 -3.51 -8.22 -17.00
N CYS A 225 -4.45 -8.12 -16.05
CA CYS A 225 -4.29 -8.48 -14.63
C CYS A 225 -4.88 -9.86 -14.29
N GLN A 226 -5.40 -10.57 -15.30
CA GLN A 226 -6.17 -11.81 -15.15
C GLN A 226 -5.48 -12.98 -14.41
N PRO A 227 -4.18 -13.29 -14.62
CA PRO A 227 -3.60 -14.52 -14.08
C PRO A 227 -3.39 -14.51 -12.55
N THR A 228 -3.50 -13.35 -11.90
CA THR A 228 -3.11 -13.20 -10.48
C THR A 228 -4.27 -13.01 -9.51
N LEU A 229 -5.49 -12.73 -9.99
CA LEU A 229 -6.67 -12.48 -9.14
C LEU A 229 -7.62 -13.69 -9.03
N ARG A 230 -7.53 -14.60 -10.00
CA ARG A 230 -8.29 -15.85 -10.06
C ARG A 230 -7.30 -17.00 -9.98
N SER A 231 -7.59 -17.99 -9.13
CA SER A 231 -6.84 -19.25 -9.20
C SER A 231 -7.37 -20.11 -10.34
N GLU A 232 -6.47 -20.58 -11.19
CA GLU A 232 -6.77 -21.59 -12.22
C GLU A 232 -6.62 -23.02 -11.69
N ARG A 233 -6.14 -23.17 -10.45
CA ARG A 233 -5.76 -24.47 -9.87
C ARG A 233 -6.63 -24.85 -8.68
N PHE A 234 -7.00 -23.88 -7.84
CA PHE A 234 -7.60 -24.14 -6.54
C PHE A 234 -8.87 -23.33 -6.29
N GLN A 235 -9.81 -23.89 -5.53
CA GLN A 235 -10.95 -23.15 -4.98
C GLN A 235 -11.23 -23.63 -3.57
N TRP A 236 -11.33 -22.71 -2.61
CA TRP A 236 -11.88 -23.06 -1.29
C TRP A 236 -13.28 -23.69 -1.44
N LEU A 237 -13.53 -24.73 -0.64
CA LEU A 237 -14.74 -25.55 -0.74
C LEU A 237 -15.78 -25.09 0.31
N PRO A 238 -16.81 -24.33 -0.08
CA PRO A 238 -17.89 -23.92 0.82
C PRO A 238 -18.82 -25.07 1.18
N THR A 239 -19.63 -24.84 2.20
CA THR A 239 -20.74 -25.71 2.60
C THR A 239 -22.07 -25.02 2.31
N ASP A 240 -23.02 -25.75 1.73
CA ASP A 240 -24.37 -25.24 1.50
C ASP A 240 -25.16 -25.30 2.82
N PHE A 241 -25.83 -24.21 3.16
CA PHE A 241 -26.70 -24.08 4.32
C PHE A 241 -28.09 -23.62 3.89
N SER A 242 -29.13 -24.27 4.40
CA SER A 242 -30.50 -23.77 4.28
C SER A 242 -30.79 -22.75 5.38
N VAL A 243 -31.38 -21.62 5.02
CA VAL A 243 -31.87 -20.60 5.95
C VAL A 243 -33.39 -20.61 5.87
N SER A 244 -34.05 -20.95 6.96
CA SER A 244 -35.52 -20.95 7.05
C SER A 244 -36.08 -19.52 7.12
N ASP A 245 -37.41 -19.40 6.99
CA ASP A 245 -38.11 -18.11 7.10
C ASP A 245 -37.99 -17.48 8.49
N ASP A 246 -37.80 -18.29 9.56
CA ASP A 246 -37.51 -17.83 10.92
C ASP A 246 -36.01 -17.56 11.17
N GLY A 247 -35.16 -17.67 10.14
CA GLY A 247 -33.73 -17.37 10.21
C GLY A 247 -32.87 -18.47 10.84
N LYS A 248 -33.42 -19.66 11.10
CA LYS A 248 -32.64 -20.82 11.53
C LYS A 248 -31.85 -21.39 10.38
N VAL A 249 -30.64 -21.82 10.67
CA VAL A 249 -29.71 -22.33 9.68
C VAL A 249 -29.46 -23.82 9.88
N LYS A 250 -29.42 -24.58 8.77
CA LYS A 250 -29.08 -26.01 8.75
C LYS A 250 -28.12 -26.35 7.64
N ALA A 251 -27.05 -27.07 7.96
CA ALA A 251 -26.07 -27.55 6.99
C ALA A 251 -26.71 -28.62 6.08
N LEU A 252 -26.53 -28.49 4.77
CA LEU A 252 -27.00 -29.45 3.75
C LEU A 252 -25.90 -30.44 3.33
N GLY A 253 -24.66 -30.21 3.78
CA GLY A 253 -23.50 -31.06 3.54
C GLY A 253 -22.56 -31.04 4.74
N TYR A 254 -21.41 -31.70 4.61
CA TYR A 254 -20.37 -31.62 5.64
C TYR A 254 -19.69 -30.25 5.61
N ILE A 255 -19.22 -29.77 6.75
CA ILE A 255 -18.34 -28.60 6.85
C ILE A 255 -16.94 -29.04 6.43
N ASN A 256 -16.34 -28.36 5.44
CA ASN A 256 -15.02 -28.75 4.94
C ASN A 256 -14.00 -28.81 6.09
N ASN A 257 -13.19 -29.87 6.12
CA ASN A 257 -12.21 -30.15 7.17
C ASN A 257 -12.78 -30.37 8.59
N LEU A 258 -14.10 -30.59 8.74
CA LEU A 258 -14.72 -30.94 10.02
C LEU A 258 -15.54 -32.23 9.89
N HIS A 259 -15.09 -33.30 10.56
CA HIS A 259 -15.72 -34.62 10.41
C HIS A 259 -17.19 -34.60 10.89
N PRO A 260 -18.15 -35.19 10.16
CA PRO A 260 -19.56 -35.22 10.53
C PRO A 260 -19.89 -35.86 11.90
N SER A 261 -18.97 -36.63 12.48
CA SER A 261 -19.13 -37.17 13.84
C SER A 261 -19.17 -36.08 14.93
N HIS A 262 -18.70 -34.86 14.63
CA HIS A 262 -18.75 -33.72 15.55
C HIS A 262 -20.13 -33.03 15.50
N SER A 263 -21.22 -33.78 15.64
CA SER A 263 -22.60 -33.27 15.48
C SER A 263 -22.91 -32.07 16.37
N GLU A 264 -22.43 -32.06 17.62
CA GLU A 264 -22.64 -30.92 18.54
C GLU A 264 -21.95 -29.64 18.03
N LEU A 265 -20.77 -29.75 17.42
CA LEU A 265 -20.06 -28.61 16.85
C LEU A 265 -20.74 -28.11 15.57
N TYR A 266 -21.31 -29.01 14.75
CA TYR A 266 -22.15 -28.62 13.61
C TYR A 266 -23.37 -27.82 14.07
N GLU A 267 -24.14 -28.33 15.03
CA GLU A 267 -25.29 -27.60 15.60
C GLU A 267 -24.90 -26.25 16.19
N THR A 268 -23.70 -26.16 16.78
CA THR A 268 -23.18 -24.92 17.35
C THR A 268 -22.85 -23.91 16.25
N VAL A 269 -22.17 -24.34 15.17
CA VAL A 269 -21.89 -23.49 14.00
C VAL A 269 -23.19 -23.04 13.33
N GLU A 270 -24.17 -23.92 13.20
CA GLU A 270 -25.52 -23.59 12.70
C GLU A 270 -26.20 -22.50 13.55
N GLY A 271 -26.15 -22.64 14.88
CA GLY A 271 -26.70 -21.65 15.81
C GLY A 271 -26.00 -20.30 15.72
N ILE A 272 -24.67 -20.30 15.59
CA ILE A 272 -23.89 -19.06 15.42
C ILE A 272 -24.22 -18.43 14.06
N LEU A 273 -24.22 -19.21 12.98
CA LEU A 273 -24.55 -18.72 11.65
C LEU A 273 -25.98 -18.15 11.59
N SER A 274 -26.94 -18.77 12.29
CA SER A 274 -28.30 -18.23 12.45
C SER A 274 -28.30 -16.84 13.09
N ALA A 275 -27.44 -16.61 14.09
CA ALA A 275 -27.29 -15.30 14.70
C ALA A 275 -26.59 -14.28 13.78
N PHE A 276 -25.73 -14.74 12.86
CA PHE A 276 -25.07 -13.90 11.86
C PHE A 276 -25.95 -13.55 10.65
N VAL A 277 -27.05 -14.27 10.40
CA VAL A 277 -27.95 -14.00 9.26
C VAL A 277 -28.38 -12.53 9.19
N PRO A 278 -28.94 -11.92 10.26
CA PRO A 278 -29.30 -10.50 10.22
C PRO A 278 -28.11 -9.59 9.92
N LEU A 279 -26.93 -9.89 10.48
CA LEU A 279 -25.72 -9.11 10.21
C LEU A 279 -25.33 -9.13 8.73
N PHE A 280 -25.40 -10.31 8.10
CA PHE A 280 -25.14 -10.43 6.67
C PHE A 280 -26.22 -9.73 5.84
N ASP A 281 -27.49 -9.80 6.22
CA ASP A 281 -28.55 -9.06 5.53
C ASP A 281 -28.28 -7.55 5.52
N HIS A 282 -27.83 -6.99 6.66
CA HIS A 282 -27.40 -5.59 6.75
C HIS A 282 -26.22 -5.29 5.83
N VAL A 283 -25.15 -6.09 5.89
CA VAL A 283 -23.96 -5.90 5.03
C VAL A 283 -24.33 -5.96 3.54
N LEU A 284 -25.14 -6.92 3.13
CA LEU A 284 -25.55 -7.09 1.73
C LEU A 284 -26.49 -5.97 1.27
N THR A 285 -27.42 -5.53 2.13
CA THR A 285 -28.25 -4.35 1.83
C THR A 285 -27.39 -3.11 1.68
N ASP A 286 -26.38 -2.94 2.53
CA ASP A 286 -25.41 -1.85 2.45
C ASP A 286 -24.58 -1.88 1.17
N MET A 287 -24.32 -3.08 0.63
CA MET A 287 -23.67 -3.29 -0.67
C MET A 287 -24.51 -2.90 -1.86
N LEU A 288 -25.82 -3.15 -1.80
CA LEU A 288 -26.72 -2.81 -2.90
C LEU A 288 -27.16 -1.35 -2.86
N TYR A 289 -27.27 -0.78 -1.66
CA TYR A 289 -27.75 0.57 -1.41
C TYR A 289 -26.80 1.29 -0.44
N PRO A 290 -25.59 1.69 -0.90
CA PRO A 290 -24.65 2.40 -0.05
C PRO A 290 -25.27 3.72 0.43
N LEU A 291 -24.96 4.11 1.66
CA LEU A 291 -25.36 5.41 2.21
C LEU A 291 -24.76 6.55 1.37
N PRO A 292 -25.25 7.80 1.47
CA PRO A 292 -24.62 8.96 0.84
C PRO A 292 -23.43 9.49 1.65
N GLN A 293 -22.39 10.02 0.98
CA GLN A 293 -21.27 10.71 1.65
C GLN A 293 -21.79 11.89 2.47
N ARG A 294 -21.32 12.04 3.73
CA ARG A 294 -21.63 13.20 4.59
C ARG A 294 -21.12 14.49 3.96
N LEU A 295 -19.96 14.37 3.30
CA LEU A 295 -19.27 15.42 2.58
C LEU A 295 -19.06 14.94 1.14
N PRO A 296 -20.07 15.07 0.25
CA PRO A 296 -19.89 14.76 -1.15
C PRO A 296 -18.77 15.64 -1.72
N ALA A 297 -17.84 15.04 -2.44
CA ALA A 297 -16.65 15.69 -2.98
C ALA A 297 -16.98 16.62 -4.17
N ASN A 298 -17.84 17.61 -3.96
CA ASN A 298 -18.03 18.70 -4.92
C ASN A 298 -16.87 19.69 -4.72
N TYR A 299 -15.89 19.65 -5.63
CA TYR A 299 -14.79 20.61 -5.63
C TYR A 299 -15.34 22.03 -5.77
N LEU A 300 -15.17 22.85 -4.73
CA LEU A 300 -15.41 24.28 -4.84
C LEU A 300 -14.19 24.90 -5.55
N PRO A 301 -14.39 25.70 -6.62
CA PRO A 301 -13.28 26.40 -7.24
C PRO A 301 -12.56 27.27 -6.21
N LEU A 302 -11.24 27.34 -6.34
CA LEU A 302 -10.36 28.18 -5.53
C LEU A 302 -10.96 29.59 -5.39
N LYS A 303 -11.18 30.07 -4.16
CA LYS A 303 -11.50 31.49 -3.94
C LYS A 303 -10.23 32.30 -4.25
N GLU A 304 -10.34 33.23 -5.19
CA GLU A 304 -9.26 34.09 -5.63
C GLU A 304 -8.71 34.95 -4.48
N VAL A 305 -7.38 34.89 -4.35
CA VAL A 305 -6.41 35.93 -3.96
C VAL A 305 -6.62 36.63 -2.60
N ASP A 306 -5.60 36.53 -1.73
CA ASP A 306 -5.39 37.43 -0.58
C ASP A 306 -5.48 38.89 -1.03
N PRO A 307 -6.41 39.71 -0.49
CA PRO A 307 -6.54 41.14 -0.82
C PRO A 307 -5.26 41.96 -0.61
N ASN A 308 -4.28 41.43 0.13
CA ASN A 308 -3.00 42.07 0.40
C ASN A 308 -1.86 41.61 -0.51
N HIS A 309 -2.15 40.80 -1.54
CA HIS A 309 -1.14 40.51 -2.55
C HIS A 309 -0.75 41.82 -3.27
N PRO A 310 0.53 42.24 -3.25
CA PRO A 310 0.93 43.46 -3.94
C PRO A 310 0.66 43.30 -5.43
N GLN A 311 -0.26 44.10 -5.96
CA GLN A 311 -0.44 44.28 -7.40
C GLN A 311 0.72 45.13 -7.91
N ASN A 312 1.84 44.48 -8.24
CA ASN A 312 2.91 45.12 -8.99
C ASN A 312 2.65 44.84 -10.48
N GLU A 313 2.00 45.78 -11.17
CA GLU A 313 1.75 45.69 -12.61
C GLU A 313 2.97 45.99 -13.49
N ASP A 314 4.15 46.29 -12.92
CA ASP A 314 5.34 46.71 -13.67
C ASP A 314 6.62 45.88 -13.36
N ALA A 315 6.55 44.54 -13.34
CA ALA A 315 7.72 43.69 -13.07
C ALA A 315 7.85 42.52 -14.08
N GLU A 316 8.19 42.82 -15.33
CA GLU A 316 8.36 41.83 -16.40
C GLU A 316 9.76 41.16 -16.49
N ASP A 317 10.68 41.38 -15.55
CA ASP A 317 12.09 40.91 -15.73
C ASP A 317 12.83 40.45 -14.46
N TYR A 318 12.11 40.01 -13.41
CA TYR A 318 12.75 39.64 -12.14
C TYR A 318 12.03 38.44 -11.49
N TYR A 319 12.83 37.38 -11.18
CA TYR A 319 12.56 36.22 -10.30
C TYR A 319 12.25 34.84 -10.94
N ASP A 320 13.20 33.90 -10.88
CA ASP A 320 12.93 32.44 -10.94
C ASP A 320 13.37 31.69 -9.65
N GLN A 321 14.18 32.32 -8.78
CA GLN A 321 14.58 31.75 -7.49
C GLN A 321 13.69 32.21 -6.33
N VAL A 322 12.91 33.26 -6.56
CA VAL A 322 11.81 33.64 -5.68
C VAL A 322 10.56 32.87 -6.07
N ASP A 323 10.47 32.28 -7.27
CA ASP A 323 9.34 31.43 -7.64
C ASP A 323 9.31 30.12 -6.87
N GLU A 324 10.35 29.29 -6.76
CA GLU A 324 10.19 28.05 -5.99
C GLU A 324 9.89 28.31 -4.50
N TYR A 325 10.46 29.36 -3.90
CA TYR A 325 10.14 29.74 -2.52
C TYR A 325 8.77 30.42 -2.40
N MET A 326 8.39 31.35 -3.28
CA MET A 326 7.08 32.01 -3.26
C MET A 326 5.98 31.12 -3.77
N GLU A 327 6.25 30.15 -4.63
CA GLU A 327 5.34 29.12 -5.11
C GLU A 327 5.18 28.04 -4.03
N ASN A 328 6.24 27.70 -3.27
CA ASN A 328 6.10 26.88 -2.07
C ASN A 328 5.39 27.63 -0.95
N VAL A 329 5.68 28.91 -0.72
CA VAL A 329 4.98 29.79 0.24
C VAL A 329 3.56 30.07 -0.24
N TRP A 330 3.30 30.15 -1.55
CA TRP A 330 1.96 30.28 -2.13
C TRP A 330 1.22 28.95 -2.01
N LYS A 331 1.84 27.79 -2.23
CA LYS A 331 1.29 26.45 -1.99
C LYS A 331 1.00 26.22 -0.50
N GLU A 332 1.88 26.69 0.39
CA GLU A 332 1.76 26.58 1.85
C GLU A 332 0.72 27.56 2.42
N ASN A 333 0.58 28.76 1.85
CA ASN A 333 -0.42 29.76 2.26
C ASN A 333 -1.71 29.72 1.41
N LYS A 334 -1.85 28.78 0.47
CA LYS A 334 -3.05 28.64 -0.35
C LYS A 334 -4.20 28.17 0.53
N ILE A 335 -5.28 28.96 0.57
CA ILE A 335 -6.51 28.53 1.20
C ILE A 335 -7.19 27.53 0.25
N VAL A 336 -6.99 26.24 0.51
CA VAL A 336 -7.71 25.17 -0.19
C VAL A 336 -9.18 25.23 0.23
N GLY A 337 -10.08 25.43 -0.74
CA GLY A 337 -11.51 25.31 -0.51
C GLY A 337 -11.86 23.86 -0.23
N LEU A 338 -11.96 23.50 1.06
CA LEU A 338 -12.36 22.15 1.47
C LEU A 338 -13.86 21.93 1.18
N PRO A 339 -14.28 20.71 0.81
CA PRO A 339 -15.69 20.36 0.68
C PRO A 339 -16.47 20.75 1.93
N GLN A 340 -17.60 21.43 1.75
CA GLN A 340 -18.45 21.88 2.85
C GLN A 340 -19.64 20.94 3.02
N LEU A 341 -20.17 20.89 4.24
CA LEU A 341 -21.45 20.20 4.50
C LEU A 341 -22.58 20.85 3.70
N PRO A 342 -23.62 20.08 3.35
CA PRO A 342 -24.88 20.63 2.86
C PRO A 342 -25.39 21.75 3.79
N GLU A 343 -25.96 22.82 3.22
CA GLU A 343 -26.44 23.97 4.01
C GLU A 343 -27.51 23.56 5.03
N ASP A 344 -28.32 22.56 4.68
CA ASP A 344 -29.39 22.02 5.52
C ASP A 344 -28.89 21.13 6.67
N GLY A 345 -27.58 20.87 6.76
CA GLY A 345 -27.00 19.98 7.78
C GLY A 345 -27.42 18.51 7.60
N TYR A 346 -27.57 17.79 8.70
CA TYR A 346 -28.10 16.42 8.67
C TYR A 346 -29.62 16.49 8.47
N THR A 347 -30.10 16.01 7.33
CA THR A 347 -31.51 16.09 6.93
C THR A 347 -32.35 14.86 7.30
N GLY A 348 -31.77 13.86 7.97
CA GLY A 348 -32.46 12.60 8.28
C GLY A 348 -32.36 11.57 7.16
N GLY A 349 -33.17 10.52 7.25
CA GLY A 349 -33.33 9.49 6.21
C GLY A 349 -32.60 8.17 6.49
N LEU A 350 -31.83 8.10 7.58
CA LEU A 350 -31.24 6.83 8.03
C LEU A 350 -32.30 5.90 8.59
N GLU A 351 -33.29 6.46 9.28
CA GLU A 351 -34.40 5.71 9.87
C GLU A 351 -35.36 5.12 8.84
N GLU A 352 -35.34 5.63 7.60
CA GLU A 352 -36.19 5.15 6.50
C GLU A 352 -35.58 3.95 5.76
N ARG A 353 -34.41 3.48 6.22
CA ARG A 353 -33.67 2.41 5.56
C ARG A 353 -34.23 1.04 5.95
N GLU A 354 -35.03 0.48 5.06
CA GLU A 354 -35.47 -0.91 5.17
C GLU A 354 -34.38 -1.88 4.70
N ASN A 355 -34.35 -3.07 5.32
CA ASN A 355 -33.48 -4.16 4.88
C ASN A 355 -34.02 -4.72 3.56
N VAL A 356 -33.28 -4.54 2.47
CA VAL A 356 -33.75 -4.84 1.11
C VAL A 356 -33.34 -6.25 0.66
N PHE A 357 -32.28 -6.81 1.24
CA PHE A 357 -31.79 -8.14 0.90
C PHE A 357 -31.79 -9.06 2.11
N SER A 358 -32.57 -10.14 2.04
CA SER A 358 -32.67 -11.15 3.10
C SER A 358 -32.17 -12.51 2.63
N LEU A 359 -31.35 -13.14 3.46
CA LEU A 359 -30.90 -14.52 3.32
C LEU A 359 -31.96 -15.54 3.76
N ARG A 360 -32.99 -15.12 4.52
CA ARG A 360 -34.09 -16.01 4.94
C ARG A 360 -34.82 -16.60 3.72
N GLY A 361 -35.18 -17.88 3.83
CA GLY A 361 -35.81 -18.63 2.75
C GLY A 361 -34.86 -19.04 1.61
N ARG A 362 -33.53 -18.89 1.77
CA ARG A 362 -32.54 -19.21 0.74
C ARG A 362 -31.59 -20.32 1.17
N THR A 363 -30.98 -20.95 0.18
CA THR A 363 -29.76 -21.74 0.38
C THR A 363 -28.56 -20.83 0.15
N ILE A 364 -27.67 -20.76 1.13
CA ILE A 364 -26.45 -19.94 1.10
C ILE A 364 -25.21 -20.83 1.13
N GLN A 365 -24.08 -20.31 0.66
CA GLN A 365 -22.80 -20.99 0.68
C GLN A 365 -21.86 -20.28 1.65
N VAL A 366 -21.34 -21.00 2.64
CA VAL A 366 -20.44 -20.43 3.66
C VAL A 366 -19.19 -21.28 3.79
N ILE A 367 -18.04 -20.62 3.76
CA ILE A 367 -16.74 -21.22 4.09
C ILE A 367 -16.48 -20.98 5.58
N VAL A 368 -16.31 -22.06 6.34
CA VAL A 368 -16.07 -21.99 7.78
C VAL A 368 -14.58 -22.13 8.06
N LYS A 369 -14.05 -21.28 8.95
CA LYS A 369 -12.66 -21.35 9.40
C LYS A 369 -12.57 -21.18 10.91
N LEU A 370 -11.82 -22.06 11.57
CA LEU A 370 -11.48 -21.97 12.98
C LEU A 370 -9.96 -21.91 13.12
N ALA A 371 -9.48 -20.86 13.78
CA ALA A 371 -8.05 -20.68 14.03
C ALA A 371 -7.82 -20.01 15.38
N ASN A 372 -6.74 -20.41 16.04
CA ASN A 372 -6.34 -19.86 17.34
C ASN A 372 -4.96 -19.25 17.22
N ILE A 373 -4.76 -18.08 17.85
CA ILE A 373 -3.44 -17.50 18.03
C ILE A 373 -3.00 -17.77 19.47
N HIS A 374 -1.85 -18.41 19.64
CA HIS A 374 -1.23 -18.68 20.93
C HIS A 374 0.06 -17.87 21.10
N LEU A 375 0.19 -17.24 22.26
CA LEU A 375 1.40 -16.57 22.71
C LEU A 375 1.96 -17.31 23.92
N THR A 376 3.27 -17.44 23.98
CA THR A 376 3.97 -18.10 25.10
C THR A 376 5.02 -17.15 25.67
N PRO A 377 5.49 -17.35 26.92
CA PRO A 377 6.60 -16.56 27.45
C PRO A 377 7.87 -16.61 26.58
N LYS A 378 8.06 -17.69 25.80
CA LYS A 378 9.17 -17.82 24.84
C LYS A 378 8.93 -17.04 23.53
N ASN A 379 7.67 -16.90 23.13
CA ASN A 379 7.25 -16.16 21.94
C ASN A 379 6.07 -15.22 22.28
N PRO A 380 6.35 -14.11 22.99
CA PRO A 380 5.33 -13.34 23.70
C PRO A 380 4.62 -12.28 22.84
N GLU A 381 4.99 -12.13 21.57
CA GLU A 381 4.50 -11.07 20.69
C GLU A 381 4.05 -11.65 19.34
N TYR A 382 2.85 -11.26 18.90
CA TYR A 382 2.35 -11.46 17.55
C TYR A 382 2.59 -10.19 16.73
N LYS A 383 3.34 -10.29 15.63
CA LYS A 383 3.78 -9.14 14.81
C LYS A 383 2.68 -8.52 13.94
N GLY A 384 1.48 -9.07 13.95
CA GLY A 384 0.38 -8.65 13.07
C GLY A 384 0.36 -9.40 11.73
N GLY A 385 -0.75 -9.26 11.01
CA GLY A 385 -0.95 -9.82 9.67
C GLY A 385 -0.64 -8.80 8.56
N SER A 386 -0.53 -9.30 7.32
CA SER A 386 -0.49 -8.45 6.13
C SER A 386 -1.89 -7.96 5.76
N TRP A 387 -1.99 -6.87 4.99
CA TRP A 387 -3.26 -6.49 4.35
C TRP A 387 -3.70 -7.59 3.38
N HIS A 388 -4.97 -7.98 3.44
CA HIS A 388 -5.56 -8.96 2.52
C HIS A 388 -7.09 -8.85 2.50
N ILE A 389 -7.68 -9.44 1.46
CA ILE A 389 -9.08 -9.87 1.44
C ILE A 389 -9.15 -11.39 1.61
N GLU A 390 -10.35 -11.90 1.87
CA GLU A 390 -10.55 -13.34 2.02
C GLU A 390 -10.87 -13.98 0.68
N GLY A 391 -10.13 -15.05 0.37
CA GLY A 391 -10.26 -15.78 -0.87
C GLY A 391 -9.68 -15.10 -2.12
N MET A 392 -10.04 -15.66 -3.28
CA MET A 392 -9.77 -15.16 -4.63
C MET A 392 -11.09 -15.01 -5.40
N VAL A 393 -11.04 -14.43 -6.60
CA VAL A 393 -12.25 -14.11 -7.38
C VAL A 393 -13.12 -15.34 -7.70
N ASN A 394 -12.52 -16.51 -7.94
CA ASN A 394 -13.26 -17.75 -8.19
C ASN A 394 -14.06 -18.27 -6.98
N GLU A 395 -13.78 -17.79 -5.78
CA GLU A 395 -14.49 -18.20 -4.55
C GLU A 395 -15.69 -17.31 -4.24
N ARG A 396 -15.82 -16.16 -4.95
CA ARG A 396 -17.01 -15.29 -4.92
C ARG A 396 -17.47 -14.90 -3.51
N ILE A 397 -16.52 -14.72 -2.57
CA ILE A 397 -16.82 -14.30 -1.20
C ILE A 397 -17.24 -12.83 -1.23
N VAL A 398 -18.45 -12.53 -0.75
CA VAL A 398 -19.04 -11.17 -0.72
C VAL A 398 -18.95 -10.53 0.66
N ALA A 399 -18.99 -11.32 1.73
CA ALA A 399 -18.95 -10.82 3.10
C ALA A 399 -18.22 -11.78 4.04
N SER A 400 -17.63 -11.21 5.08
CA SER A 400 -16.88 -11.91 6.12
C SER A 400 -17.51 -11.65 7.49
N GLY A 401 -17.82 -12.72 8.20
CA GLY A 401 -18.29 -12.72 9.58
C GLY A 401 -17.22 -13.29 10.51
N LEU A 402 -16.84 -12.58 11.58
CA LEU A 402 -15.83 -13.01 12.55
C LEU A 402 -16.43 -13.04 13.95
N PHE A 403 -16.16 -14.10 14.71
CA PHE A 403 -16.54 -14.23 16.11
C PHE A 403 -15.33 -14.53 16.98
N TYR A 404 -15.00 -13.59 17.88
CA TYR A 404 -13.92 -13.70 18.87
C TYR A 404 -14.43 -14.42 20.11
N TYR A 405 -14.41 -15.74 20.09
CA TYR A 405 -15.14 -16.53 21.09
C TYR A 405 -14.39 -16.74 22.41
N ASP A 406 -13.05 -16.56 22.43
CA ASP A 406 -12.23 -16.74 23.63
C ASP A 406 -10.92 -15.94 23.54
N GLN A 407 -10.56 -15.22 24.59
CA GLN A 407 -9.31 -14.47 24.68
C GLN A 407 -8.79 -14.44 26.11
N GLU A 408 -7.49 -14.62 26.29
CA GLU A 408 -6.87 -14.60 27.61
C GLU A 408 -5.45 -14.04 27.55
N ASN A 409 -5.09 -13.23 28.55
CA ASN A 409 -3.72 -12.76 28.79
C ASN A 409 -3.02 -12.10 27.58
N ILE A 410 -3.76 -11.27 26.83
CA ILE A 410 -3.21 -10.50 25.70
C ILE A 410 -3.55 -9.02 25.85
N THR A 411 -2.64 -8.16 25.41
CA THR A 411 -2.92 -6.75 25.21
C THR A 411 -4.02 -6.58 24.16
N GLY A 412 -4.73 -5.45 24.18
CA GLY A 412 -5.79 -5.15 23.20
C GLY A 412 -5.39 -5.48 21.75
N SER A 413 -6.19 -6.35 21.11
CA SER A 413 -6.00 -6.78 19.73
C SER A 413 -6.96 -6.02 18.83
N GLU A 414 -6.51 -5.54 17.66
CA GLU A 414 -7.33 -4.78 16.72
C GLU A 414 -7.36 -5.41 15.33
N LEU A 415 -8.45 -5.19 14.60
CA LEU A 415 -8.59 -5.47 13.17
C LEU A 415 -8.67 -4.14 12.43
N ALA A 416 -7.66 -3.85 11.62
CA ALA A 416 -7.58 -2.64 10.82
C ALA A 416 -8.19 -2.86 9.43
N PHE A 417 -8.82 -1.82 8.88
CA PHE A 417 -9.53 -1.84 7.60
C PHE A 417 -9.04 -0.73 6.66
N ARG A 418 -9.00 -1.04 5.37
CA ARG A 418 -8.85 -0.08 4.28
C ARG A 418 -9.67 -0.54 3.06
N ILE A 419 -9.99 0.38 2.16
CA ILE A 419 -10.76 0.08 0.96
C ILE A 419 -10.09 0.73 -0.26
N ALA A 420 -10.10 0.01 -1.38
CA ALA A 420 -9.73 0.57 -2.67
C ALA A 420 -10.82 1.55 -3.12
N VAL A 421 -10.43 2.73 -3.61
CA VAL A 421 -11.34 3.79 -4.03
C VAL A 421 -11.06 4.19 -5.47
N ASP A 422 -12.03 4.83 -6.11
CA ASP A 422 -11.85 5.41 -7.43
C ASP A 422 -10.91 6.62 -7.38
N GLU A 423 -10.37 7.01 -8.53
CA GLU A 423 -9.61 8.25 -8.64
C GLU A 423 -10.51 9.44 -8.30
N PRO A 424 -10.08 10.39 -7.44
CA PRO A 424 -10.83 11.61 -7.24
C PRO A 424 -11.04 12.32 -8.59
N GLU A 425 -12.26 12.79 -8.89
CA GLU A 425 -12.62 13.51 -10.13
C GLU A 425 -11.97 14.90 -10.28
N ILE A 426 -10.68 15.03 -9.95
CA ILE A 426 -9.87 16.25 -10.09
C ILE A 426 -9.25 16.32 -11.48
N ALA A 427 -9.05 15.17 -12.14
CA ALA A 427 -8.20 15.04 -13.31
C ALA A 427 -8.78 15.55 -14.63
N THR A 428 -10.10 15.80 -14.73
CA THR A 428 -10.74 16.02 -16.05
C THR A 428 -11.15 17.47 -16.36
N ARG A 429 -11.06 18.43 -15.42
CA ARG A 429 -11.54 19.81 -15.66
C ARG A 429 -10.54 20.95 -15.42
N ILE A 430 -9.40 20.69 -14.79
CA ILE A 430 -8.33 21.69 -14.67
C ILE A 430 -7.27 21.34 -15.70
N GLN A 431 -6.91 22.30 -16.55
CA GLN A 431 -5.85 22.20 -17.55
C GLN A 431 -4.62 21.49 -16.97
N ALA A 432 -4.03 20.59 -17.76
CA ALA A 432 -2.99 19.60 -17.41
C ALA A 432 -1.69 20.14 -16.75
N ASP A 433 -1.64 21.42 -16.39
CA ASP A 433 -0.42 22.14 -16.02
C ASP A 433 -0.35 22.45 -14.50
N THR A 434 -1.40 22.18 -13.71
CA THR A 434 -1.43 22.46 -12.25
C THR A 434 -2.15 21.38 -11.43
N TYR A 435 -1.60 20.15 -11.41
CA TYR A 435 -2.04 19.15 -10.43
C TYR A 435 -1.60 19.60 -9.02
N ASP A 436 -2.51 20.15 -8.22
CA ASP A 436 -2.22 20.67 -6.88
C ASP A 436 -2.16 19.52 -5.85
N TYR A 437 -0.99 18.90 -5.77
CA TYR A 437 -0.70 17.79 -4.85
C TYR A 437 -1.00 18.12 -3.38
N TYR A 438 -0.85 19.38 -2.99
CA TYR A 438 -1.11 19.81 -1.62
C TYR A 438 -2.60 19.86 -1.32
N ALA A 439 -3.40 20.40 -2.24
CA ALA A 439 -4.86 20.36 -2.14
C ALA A 439 -5.39 18.91 -2.13
N HIS A 440 -4.82 18.02 -2.94
CA HIS A 440 -5.18 16.60 -2.97
C HIS A 440 -4.88 15.91 -1.63
N TYR A 441 -3.67 16.10 -1.09
CA TYR A 441 -3.28 15.54 0.21
C TYR A 441 -4.12 16.13 1.36
N LYS A 442 -4.33 17.46 1.40
CA LYS A 442 -5.16 18.11 2.44
C LYS A 442 -6.62 17.68 2.39
N THR A 443 -7.14 17.32 1.21
CA THR A 443 -8.54 16.94 1.06
C THR A 443 -8.77 15.46 1.31
N TRP A 444 -7.99 14.55 0.72
CA TRP A 444 -8.22 13.09 0.79
C TRP A 444 -7.19 12.30 1.62
N GLY A 445 -6.05 12.90 1.97
CA GLY A 445 -4.98 12.22 2.72
C GLY A 445 -4.20 11.17 1.92
N MET A 446 -4.36 11.17 0.60
CA MET A 446 -3.74 10.22 -0.33
C MET A 446 -2.36 10.74 -0.76
N VAL A 447 -1.40 9.83 -0.90
CA VAL A 447 0.01 10.16 -1.22
C VAL A 447 0.39 9.50 -2.53
N MET A 448 1.00 10.28 -3.43
CA MET A 448 1.63 9.77 -4.64
C MET A 448 2.86 8.93 -4.29
N ALA A 449 3.02 7.76 -4.88
CA ALA A 449 4.27 7.01 -4.83
C ALA A 449 5.35 7.70 -5.69
N TYR A 450 6.62 7.32 -5.47
CA TYR A 450 7.78 7.87 -6.17
C TYR A 450 7.75 7.70 -7.69
N ASP A 451 7.02 6.70 -8.19
CA ASP A 451 6.85 6.38 -9.60
C ASP A 451 5.74 7.20 -10.27
N GLY A 452 5.14 8.16 -9.54
CA GLY A 452 4.05 9.00 -10.03
C GLY A 452 2.68 8.34 -9.94
N SER A 453 2.54 7.20 -9.27
CA SER A 453 1.24 6.55 -9.09
C SER A 453 0.57 6.94 -7.78
N THR A 454 -0.72 7.32 -7.81
CA THR A 454 -1.50 7.54 -6.60
C THR A 454 -1.80 6.23 -5.88
N LYS A 455 -1.53 6.11 -4.57
CA LYS A 455 -2.07 4.99 -3.79
C LYS A 455 -3.57 5.18 -3.54
N LEU A 456 -4.41 4.54 -4.35
CA LEU A 456 -5.88 4.63 -4.33
C LEU A 456 -6.53 3.81 -3.21
N ASN A 457 -6.09 4.03 -1.96
CA ASN A 457 -6.64 3.38 -0.76
C ASN A 457 -7.04 4.41 0.30
N ASN A 458 -8.30 4.36 0.73
CA ASN A 458 -8.73 5.06 1.94
C ASN A 458 -8.54 4.14 3.15
N VAL A 459 -7.67 4.53 4.09
CA VAL A 459 -7.57 3.86 5.40
C VAL A 459 -8.78 4.24 6.23
N VAL A 460 -9.55 3.23 6.60
CA VAL A 460 -10.89 3.39 7.17
C VAL A 460 -10.82 3.55 8.68
N GLY A 461 -9.98 2.74 9.32
CA GLY A 461 -9.82 2.71 10.76
C GLY A 461 -9.49 1.32 11.26
N ALA A 462 -9.64 1.13 12.57
CA ALA A 462 -9.49 -0.17 13.20
C ALA A 462 -10.56 -0.36 14.27
N THR A 463 -10.89 -1.62 14.55
CA THR A 463 -11.77 -2.00 15.63
C THR A 463 -11.07 -2.94 16.60
N GLY A 464 -11.34 -2.78 17.89
CA GLY A 464 -10.92 -3.76 18.89
C GLY A 464 -11.55 -5.12 18.61
N THR A 465 -10.82 -6.19 18.90
CA THR A 465 -11.28 -7.57 18.77
C THR A 465 -11.23 -8.16 20.17
N ILE A 466 -12.28 -7.92 20.95
CA ILE A 466 -12.40 -8.40 22.34
C ILE A 466 -13.22 -9.69 22.39
N GLU A 467 -13.12 -10.45 23.48
CA GLU A 467 -13.95 -11.65 23.69
C GLU A 467 -15.45 -11.35 23.59
N GLY A 468 -16.21 -12.24 22.94
CA GLY A 468 -17.65 -12.11 22.70
C GLY A 468 -18.01 -11.30 21.46
N ARG A 469 -17.05 -10.56 20.87
CA ARG A 469 -17.32 -9.68 19.73
C ARG A 469 -17.57 -10.45 18.43
N CYS A 470 -18.69 -10.13 17.79
CA CYS A 470 -19.03 -10.47 16.42
C CYS A 470 -18.78 -9.27 15.50
N LEU A 471 -18.17 -9.53 14.34
CA LEU A 471 -17.99 -8.56 13.26
C LEU A 471 -18.61 -9.11 11.98
N ALA A 472 -19.33 -8.30 11.22
CA ALA A 472 -19.66 -8.62 9.83
C ALA A 472 -19.29 -7.44 8.94
N PHE A 473 -18.60 -7.70 7.83
CA PHE A 473 -18.18 -6.67 6.89
C PHE A 473 -18.08 -7.22 5.46
N PRO A 474 -18.25 -6.38 4.45
CA PRO A 474 -18.07 -6.79 3.06
C PRO A 474 -16.63 -7.19 2.76
N ASN A 475 -16.46 -8.19 1.90
CA ASN A 475 -15.16 -8.65 1.44
C ASN A 475 -14.51 -7.71 0.40
N THR A 476 -15.04 -6.49 0.25
CA THR A 476 -14.37 -5.37 -0.43
C THR A 476 -13.37 -4.64 0.47
N TYR A 477 -13.48 -4.83 1.79
CA TYR A 477 -12.54 -4.28 2.75
C TYR A 477 -11.30 -5.17 2.88
N GLN A 478 -10.15 -4.60 2.51
CA GLN A 478 -8.86 -5.14 2.91
C GLN A 478 -8.69 -4.97 4.42
N HIS A 479 -8.27 -6.02 5.10
CA HIS A 479 -8.08 -5.99 6.54
C HIS A 479 -6.77 -6.65 6.96
N ARG A 480 -6.34 -6.32 8.18
CA ARG A 480 -5.21 -6.97 8.85
C ARG A 480 -5.38 -6.98 10.35
N VAL A 481 -4.84 -8.02 10.98
CA VAL A 481 -4.73 -8.08 12.45
C VAL A 481 -3.55 -7.22 12.88
N SER A 482 -3.79 -6.27 13.79
CA SER A 482 -2.74 -5.44 14.39
C SER A 482 -1.82 -6.27 15.30
N PRO A 483 -0.57 -5.84 15.53
CA PRO A 483 0.32 -6.48 16.48
C PRO A 483 -0.25 -6.45 17.91
N PHE A 484 -0.01 -7.51 18.68
CA PHE A 484 -0.35 -7.58 20.11
C PHE A 484 0.60 -8.53 20.84
N LYS A 485 0.65 -8.45 22.17
CA LYS A 485 1.57 -9.24 23.01
C LYS A 485 0.88 -9.75 24.26
N LEU A 486 1.58 -10.57 25.04
CA LEU A 486 1.11 -10.98 26.38
C LEU A 486 0.94 -9.78 27.30
N GLU A 487 -0.15 -9.78 28.08
CA GLU A 487 -0.37 -8.78 29.14
C GLU A 487 0.51 -9.07 30.36
N ASP A 488 0.47 -10.31 30.86
CA ASP A 488 1.43 -10.90 31.79
C ASP A 488 2.42 -11.78 31.00
N PRO A 489 3.68 -11.35 30.80
CA PRO A 489 4.68 -12.09 30.03
C PRO A 489 5.07 -13.44 30.64
N THR A 490 4.69 -13.73 31.88
CA THR A 490 5.03 -14.97 32.58
C THR A 490 4.06 -16.11 32.30
N LYS A 491 2.86 -15.80 31.79
CA LYS A 491 1.80 -16.77 31.51
C LYS A 491 1.56 -16.86 30.00
N PRO A 492 1.12 -18.01 29.47
CA PRO A 492 0.63 -18.08 28.10
C PRO A 492 -0.63 -17.23 27.93
N GLY A 493 -0.97 -16.91 26.69
CA GLY A 493 -2.19 -16.18 26.34
C GLY A 493 -2.66 -16.56 24.95
N HIS A 494 -3.91 -16.27 24.63
CA HIS A 494 -4.50 -16.66 23.35
C HIS A 494 -5.58 -15.72 22.85
N ARG A 495 -5.85 -15.84 21.55
CA ARG A 495 -6.98 -15.24 20.86
C ARG A 495 -7.57 -16.26 19.89
N LYS A 496 -8.82 -16.63 20.10
CA LYS A 496 -9.49 -17.67 19.31
C LYS A 496 -10.61 -17.10 18.47
N ILE A 497 -10.73 -17.57 17.22
CA ILE A 497 -11.70 -17.05 16.26
C ILE A 497 -12.44 -18.14 15.49
N LEU A 498 -13.72 -17.87 15.25
CA LEU A 498 -14.54 -18.51 14.21
C LEU A 498 -14.78 -17.49 13.11
N ALA A 499 -14.43 -17.82 11.87
CA ALA A 499 -14.66 -17.00 10.69
C ALA A 499 -15.64 -17.71 9.75
N LEU A 500 -16.58 -16.93 9.20
CA LEU A 500 -17.65 -17.32 8.32
C LEU A 500 -17.57 -16.46 7.06
N PHE A 501 -17.14 -17.03 5.94
CA PHE A 501 -17.04 -16.30 4.68
C PHE A 501 -18.24 -16.64 3.81
N LEU A 502 -19.12 -15.65 3.62
CA LEU A 502 -20.33 -15.78 2.83
C LEU A 502 -19.99 -15.64 1.34
N VAL A 503 -20.27 -16.69 0.59
CA VAL A 503 -20.21 -16.69 -0.87
C VAL A 503 -21.48 -16.01 -1.42
N ASP A 504 -21.32 -15.30 -2.54
CA ASP A 504 -22.36 -14.54 -3.23
C ASP A 504 -23.68 -15.32 -3.36
N PRO A 505 -24.73 -14.93 -2.61
CA PRO A 505 -26.02 -15.63 -2.61
C PRO A 505 -26.90 -15.28 -3.83
N SER A 506 -26.48 -14.38 -4.73
CA SER A 506 -27.22 -14.05 -5.96
C SER A 506 -26.74 -14.82 -7.19
N LEU A 507 -25.72 -15.68 -7.04
CA LEU A 507 -25.21 -16.51 -8.14
C LEU A 507 -26.32 -17.40 -8.71
N LYS A 508 -26.60 -17.24 -10.01
CA LYS A 508 -27.52 -18.12 -10.76
C LYS A 508 -27.09 -19.59 -10.67
N GLU A 509 -25.79 -19.81 -10.74
CA GLU A 509 -25.17 -21.12 -10.54
C GLU A 509 -24.12 -21.01 -9.44
N PRO A 510 -24.35 -21.59 -8.27
CA PRO A 510 -23.40 -21.56 -7.17
C PRO A 510 -22.10 -22.28 -7.52
N ILE A 511 -21.04 -21.98 -6.78
CA ILE A 511 -19.73 -22.63 -6.95
C ILE A 511 -19.76 -24.05 -6.36
N PRO A 512 -18.85 -24.95 -6.77
CA PRO A 512 -18.75 -26.28 -6.18
C PRO A 512 -18.65 -26.23 -4.65
N SER A 513 -19.45 -27.05 -3.96
CA SER A 513 -19.55 -27.11 -2.50
C SER A 513 -19.55 -28.55 -2.01
N THR A 514 -19.51 -28.72 -0.68
CA THR A 514 -19.56 -30.03 -0.01
C THR A 514 -20.86 -30.80 -0.24
N SER A 515 -21.90 -30.19 -0.82
CA SER A 515 -23.11 -30.91 -1.25
C SER A 515 -22.93 -31.71 -2.53
N ILE A 516 -21.95 -31.34 -3.37
CA ILE A 516 -21.63 -32.05 -4.62
C ILE A 516 -20.24 -32.69 -4.61
N VAL A 517 -19.30 -32.13 -3.85
CA VAL A 517 -17.97 -32.68 -3.66
C VAL A 517 -18.03 -33.62 -2.45
N PRO A 518 -17.81 -34.93 -2.61
CA PRO A 518 -17.75 -35.85 -1.48
C PRO A 518 -16.48 -35.62 -0.64
N PRO A 519 -16.44 -36.11 0.61
CA PRO A 519 -15.24 -36.02 1.44
C PRO A 519 -13.99 -36.55 0.74
N GLN A 520 -12.93 -35.74 0.73
CA GLN A 520 -11.66 -36.04 0.06
C GLN A 520 -10.63 -36.68 1.01
N GLN A 521 -10.92 -36.72 2.31
CA GLN A 521 -10.03 -37.17 3.37
C GLN A 521 -9.89 -38.70 3.36
N ARG A 522 -8.69 -39.22 3.11
CA ARG A 522 -8.44 -40.67 3.13
C ARG A 522 -8.79 -41.31 4.48
N LYS A 523 -8.52 -40.61 5.58
CA LYS A 523 -8.85 -41.07 6.94
C LYS A 523 -10.35 -41.29 7.12
N TRP A 524 -11.19 -40.39 6.60
CA TRP A 524 -12.64 -40.49 6.71
C TRP A 524 -13.18 -41.66 5.90
N ILE A 525 -12.62 -41.91 4.71
CA ILE A 525 -12.98 -43.06 3.88
C ILE A 525 -12.59 -44.37 4.57
N LYS A 526 -11.38 -44.44 5.17
CA LYS A 526 -10.96 -45.60 5.97
C LYS A 526 -11.92 -45.86 7.13
N GLN A 527 -12.29 -44.82 7.87
CA GLN A 527 -13.26 -44.92 8.97
C GLN A 527 -14.63 -45.37 8.45
N ALA A 528 -15.16 -44.76 7.39
CA ALA A 528 -16.43 -45.13 6.80
C ALA A 528 -16.45 -46.59 6.29
N LEU A 529 -15.36 -47.09 5.68
CA LEU A 529 -15.23 -48.48 5.26
C LEU A 529 -15.21 -49.45 6.46
N GLN A 530 -14.65 -49.04 7.59
CA GLN A 530 -14.64 -49.81 8.83
C GLN A 530 -16.01 -49.77 9.54
N GLU A 531 -16.71 -48.63 9.49
CA GLU A 531 -17.99 -48.37 10.15
C GLU A 531 -19.21 -48.80 9.33
N ALA A 532 -19.08 -48.99 8.01
CA ALA A 532 -20.17 -49.40 7.12
C ALA A 532 -20.88 -50.67 7.65
N GLY A 533 -22.09 -50.45 8.18
CA GLY A 533 -22.81 -51.42 9.02
C GLY A 533 -23.37 -52.65 8.30
N SER A 534 -23.26 -53.78 9.00
CA SER A 534 -24.08 -55.01 9.05
C SER A 534 -24.42 -55.81 7.78
N ASN A 535 -24.57 -55.20 6.60
CA ASN A 535 -25.13 -55.84 5.40
C ASN A 535 -24.19 -55.84 4.17
N THR A 536 -22.93 -55.42 4.33
CA THR A 536 -21.95 -55.39 3.22
C THR A 536 -20.88 -56.46 3.39
N LEU A 537 -20.40 -57.00 2.25
CA LEU A 537 -19.29 -57.97 2.21
C LEU A 537 -17.98 -57.41 2.77
N LEU A 538 -17.88 -56.07 2.87
CA LEU A 538 -16.69 -55.34 3.33
C LEU A 538 -16.33 -55.66 4.79
N ARG A 539 -17.30 -55.98 5.66
CA ARG A 539 -17.02 -56.39 7.05
C ARG A 539 -16.18 -57.67 7.15
N ARG A 540 -16.25 -58.56 6.15
CA ARG A 540 -15.50 -59.83 6.15
C ARG A 540 -14.03 -59.64 5.79
N LEU A 541 -13.64 -58.47 5.30
CA LEU A 541 -12.28 -58.19 4.92
C LEU A 541 -11.46 -57.79 6.17
N PRO A 542 -10.25 -58.35 6.34
CA PRO A 542 -9.32 -57.86 7.35
C PRO A 542 -9.05 -56.36 7.21
N ILE A 543 -8.71 -55.70 8.30
CA ILE A 543 -8.48 -54.25 8.33
C ILE A 543 -7.32 -53.85 7.39
N GLU A 544 -6.35 -54.73 7.19
CA GLU A 544 -5.24 -54.58 6.26
C GLU A 544 -5.74 -54.49 4.81
N ILE A 545 -6.74 -55.30 4.45
CA ILE A 545 -7.34 -55.29 3.12
C ILE A 545 -8.21 -54.05 2.93
N LEU A 546 -8.99 -53.64 3.94
CA LEU A 546 -9.75 -52.39 3.89
C LEU A 546 -8.83 -51.17 3.75
N ASN A 547 -7.71 -51.17 4.46
CA ASN A 547 -6.67 -50.14 4.34
C ASN A 547 -6.04 -50.16 2.94
N ALA A 548 -5.68 -51.34 2.42
CA ALA A 548 -5.14 -51.48 1.07
C ALA A 548 -6.13 -51.02 -0.02
N ILE A 549 -7.43 -51.30 0.16
CA ILE A 549 -8.49 -50.78 -0.72
C ILE A 549 -8.52 -49.26 -0.65
N ALA A 550 -8.58 -48.68 0.56
CA ALA A 550 -8.59 -47.23 0.75
C ALA A 550 -7.33 -46.53 0.21
N ASP A 551 -6.18 -47.20 0.25
CA ASP A 551 -4.92 -46.72 -0.31
C ASP A 551 -4.85 -46.84 -1.85
N GLN A 552 -5.71 -47.68 -2.45
CA GLN A 552 -5.88 -47.81 -3.91
C GLN A 552 -7.05 -47.00 -4.47
N VAL A 553 -7.89 -46.38 -3.62
CA VAL A 553 -8.91 -45.42 -4.09
C VAL A 553 -8.17 -44.29 -4.81
N GLY A 554 -8.70 -43.90 -5.98
CA GLY A 554 -8.04 -43.09 -6.99
C GLY A 554 -7.43 -41.77 -6.49
N PRO A 555 -6.69 -41.06 -7.37
CA PRO A 555 -5.97 -39.84 -7.03
C PRO A 555 -6.85 -38.73 -6.47
N GLU A 556 -8.18 -38.87 -6.48
CA GLU A 556 -9.13 -37.87 -5.99
C GLU A 556 -9.28 -37.90 -4.47
N VAL A 557 -8.76 -38.93 -3.79
CA VAL A 557 -8.67 -39.02 -2.33
C VAL A 557 -7.29 -38.57 -1.84
N THR A 558 -7.27 -37.51 -1.04
CA THR A 558 -6.06 -36.87 -0.51
C THR A 558 -5.63 -37.46 0.83
N SER A 559 -4.33 -37.73 0.99
CA SER A 559 -3.72 -37.96 2.31
C SER A 559 -3.56 -36.63 3.07
N GLU A 560 -3.26 -36.72 4.37
CA GLU A 560 -3.02 -35.54 5.21
C GLU A 560 -1.77 -34.77 4.72
N GLU A 561 -0.69 -35.48 4.41
CA GLU A 561 0.56 -34.92 3.92
C GLU A 561 0.36 -34.24 2.57
N GLU A 562 -0.42 -34.88 1.70
CA GLU A 562 -0.76 -34.33 0.38
C GLU A 562 -1.65 -33.09 0.49
N ALA A 563 -2.66 -33.10 1.37
CA ALA A 563 -3.48 -31.93 1.63
C ALA A 563 -2.65 -30.76 2.17
N LYS A 564 -1.66 -31.03 3.04
CA LYS A 564 -0.71 -30.02 3.54
C LYS A 564 0.24 -29.51 2.46
N ALA A 565 0.65 -30.36 1.52
CA ALA A 565 1.44 -29.95 0.35
C ALA A 565 0.62 -29.04 -0.59
N ILE A 566 -0.60 -29.44 -0.94
CA ILE A 566 -1.54 -28.63 -1.74
C ILE A 566 -1.81 -27.28 -1.07
N ARG A 567 -2.06 -27.28 0.25
CA ARG A 567 -2.21 -26.04 1.02
C ARG A 567 -0.99 -25.13 0.88
N SER A 568 0.22 -25.68 0.93
CA SER A 568 1.45 -24.89 0.82
C SER A 568 1.58 -24.24 -0.56
N GLU A 569 1.24 -24.97 -1.62
CA GLU A 569 1.18 -24.42 -2.99
C GLU A 569 0.13 -23.31 -3.11
N LEU A 570 -1.08 -23.55 -2.60
CA LEU A 570 -2.18 -22.57 -2.61
C LEU A 570 -1.80 -21.31 -1.82
N ILE A 571 -1.16 -21.45 -0.65
CA ILE A 571 -0.69 -20.31 0.15
C ILE A 571 0.36 -19.51 -0.63
N GLU A 572 1.28 -20.16 -1.33
CA GLU A 572 2.30 -19.47 -2.11
C GLU A 572 1.70 -18.73 -3.32
N GLU A 573 0.76 -19.35 -4.03
CA GLU A 573 -0.02 -18.70 -5.08
C GLU A 573 -0.74 -17.44 -4.55
N ARG A 574 -1.36 -17.55 -3.37
CA ARG A 574 -2.03 -16.42 -2.71
C ARG A 574 -1.07 -15.35 -2.23
N LYS A 575 0.14 -15.66 -1.78
CA LYS A 575 1.13 -14.63 -1.41
C LYS A 575 1.50 -13.76 -2.62
N MET A 576 1.64 -14.37 -3.79
CA MET A 576 1.94 -13.65 -5.03
C MET A 576 0.77 -12.75 -5.44
N ALA A 577 -0.47 -13.22 -5.30
CA ALA A 577 -1.68 -12.41 -5.48
C ALA A 577 -1.75 -11.24 -4.48
N LYS A 578 -1.58 -11.51 -3.18
CA LYS A 578 -1.61 -10.51 -2.10
C LYS A 578 -0.56 -9.41 -2.25
N LYS A 579 0.68 -9.77 -2.63
CA LYS A 579 1.75 -8.78 -2.89
C LYS A 579 1.38 -7.84 -4.04
N ARG A 580 0.63 -8.35 -5.03
CA ARG A 580 0.11 -7.53 -6.12
C ARG A 580 -1.12 -6.73 -5.68
N GLU A 581 -2.06 -7.28 -4.93
CA GLU A 581 -3.18 -6.51 -4.32
C GLU A 581 -2.71 -5.36 -3.44
N GLU A 582 -1.62 -5.57 -2.70
CA GLU A 582 -0.98 -4.54 -1.88
C GLU A 582 -0.38 -3.41 -2.73
N ASN A 583 0.05 -3.73 -3.96
CA ASN A 583 0.67 -2.82 -4.92
C ASN A 583 -0.31 -2.28 -6.00
N SER A 584 -1.40 -2.98 -6.31
CA SER A 584 -2.32 -2.72 -7.43
C SER A 584 -3.34 -1.63 -7.15
N CYS A 585 -3.23 -1.02 -5.98
CA CYS A 585 -3.93 0.21 -5.66
C CYS A 585 -3.08 1.41 -6.13
N THR A 586 -2.45 1.31 -7.30
CA THR A 586 -1.61 2.36 -7.91
C THR A 586 -2.12 2.66 -9.31
N GLU A 587 -2.10 3.94 -9.67
CA GLU A 587 -2.58 4.52 -10.94
C GLU A 587 -2.12 3.78 -12.21
N ASN A 588 -0.91 3.20 -12.19
CA ASN A 588 -0.32 2.49 -13.34
C ASN A 588 -1.05 1.20 -13.74
N ASP A 589 -1.86 0.60 -12.86
CA ASP A 589 -2.60 -0.62 -13.17
C ASP A 589 -3.97 -0.35 -13.81
N PHE A 590 -4.48 0.90 -13.78
CA PHE A 590 -5.81 1.27 -14.30
C PHE A 590 -5.78 1.99 -15.66
N HIS A 591 -4.69 2.67 -16.02
CA HIS A 591 -4.59 3.47 -17.25
C HIS A 591 -3.24 3.26 -18.00
N GLY A 592 -3.02 2.12 -18.68
CA GLY A 592 -1.79 2.03 -19.49
C GLY A 592 -1.43 0.72 -20.20
N SER A 593 -2.11 0.48 -21.33
CA SER A 593 -1.59 -0.06 -22.60
C SER A 593 -0.07 -0.34 -22.76
N PHE A 594 0.22 -1.55 -23.26
CA PHE A 594 1.28 -1.90 -24.23
C PHE A 594 2.68 -1.30 -24.04
N ASN A 595 3.57 -1.99 -23.31
CA ASN A 595 4.93 -2.32 -23.82
C ASN A 595 5.82 -3.20 -22.93
N ASP A 596 5.48 -3.51 -21.68
CA ASP A 596 6.44 -4.18 -20.76
C ASP A 596 6.13 -5.65 -20.41
N VAL A 597 5.89 -6.50 -21.43
CA VAL A 597 5.84 -7.97 -21.25
C VAL A 597 6.95 -8.66 -22.05
N ARG A 598 8.20 -8.22 -21.88
CA ARG A 598 9.34 -8.91 -22.51
C ARG A 598 10.56 -9.19 -21.64
N ILE A 599 10.54 -8.87 -20.33
CA ILE A 599 11.70 -9.09 -19.47
C ILE A 599 11.28 -9.71 -18.13
N ALA A 600 10.71 -10.92 -18.16
CA ALA A 600 10.58 -11.78 -16.97
C ALA A 600 10.40 -13.28 -17.29
N LEU A 601 10.86 -13.75 -18.47
CA LEU A 601 10.72 -15.15 -18.91
C LEU A 601 12.06 -15.81 -19.29
N HIS A 602 13.17 -15.42 -18.66
CA HIS A 602 14.48 -16.01 -18.92
C HIS A 602 15.22 -16.36 -17.61
N SER A 603 14.62 -17.20 -16.77
CA SER A 603 15.34 -17.95 -15.72
C SER A 603 14.50 -19.11 -15.16
N ILE A 604 13.91 -19.94 -16.02
CA ILE A 604 13.52 -21.31 -15.65
C ILE A 604 13.86 -22.22 -16.82
N SER A 605 14.90 -23.04 -16.65
CA SER A 605 15.07 -24.32 -17.32
C SER A 605 16.22 -25.08 -16.66
N VAL A 606 16.10 -26.41 -16.64
CA VAL A 606 17.12 -27.43 -16.27
C VAL A 606 17.16 -27.67 -14.73
N VAL A 607 16.68 -28.76 -14.13
CA VAL A 607 16.72 -30.19 -14.49
C VAL A 607 15.55 -30.94 -13.82
N PHE A 608 14.81 -31.75 -14.57
CA PHE A 608 14.16 -32.98 -14.08
C PHE A 608 14.68 -34.11 -14.96
N LEU A 609 15.28 -35.14 -14.36
CA LEU A 609 15.40 -36.47 -14.97
C LEU A 609 15.64 -37.52 -13.87
N THR A 610 14.86 -38.57 -13.99
CA THR A 610 14.57 -39.73 -13.14
C THR A 610 15.71 -40.71 -12.96
N ILE A 611 15.87 -41.31 -11.77
CA ILE A 611 16.31 -42.70 -11.58
C ILE A 611 15.54 -43.34 -10.41
N SER A 612 15.08 -44.58 -10.63
CA SER A 612 14.30 -45.44 -9.74
C SER A 612 15.18 -46.40 -8.91
N TYR A 613 14.60 -46.90 -7.81
CA TYR A 613 14.88 -48.15 -7.07
C TYR A 613 15.97 -48.21 -5.95
N VAL A 614 15.45 -48.34 -4.71
CA VAL A 614 15.75 -49.34 -3.66
C VAL A 614 16.82 -49.11 -2.57
N ASP A 615 16.34 -49.42 -1.35
CA ASP A 615 16.95 -49.71 -0.04
C ASP A 615 17.28 -48.61 0.98
N SER A 616 16.70 -48.83 2.18
CA SER A 616 16.81 -48.21 3.50
C SER A 616 17.73 -46.98 3.66
N VAL A 617 17.15 -45.82 3.95
CA VAL A 617 17.90 -44.62 4.36
C VAL A 617 17.70 -44.36 5.86
N PRO A 618 18.78 -44.21 6.66
CA PRO A 618 18.71 -43.91 8.09
C PRO A 618 18.14 -42.50 8.34
N SER A 619 17.56 -42.29 9.52
CA SER A 619 16.92 -41.02 9.87
C SER A 619 17.96 -39.90 10.06
N ALA A 620 17.53 -38.63 9.92
CA ALA A 620 18.39 -37.46 10.10
C ALA A 620 19.05 -37.33 11.49
N ALA A 621 18.63 -38.14 12.48
CA ALA A 621 19.23 -38.20 13.80
C ALA A 621 20.53 -39.04 13.84
N ASP A 622 20.78 -39.88 12.83
CA ASP A 622 21.86 -40.88 12.82
C ASP A 622 23.10 -40.44 12.02
N ILE A 623 23.10 -39.24 11.45
CA ILE A 623 24.21 -38.70 10.65
C ILE A 623 25.00 -37.68 11.49
N GLU A 624 26.14 -38.10 12.04
CA GLU A 624 27.07 -37.19 12.70
C GLU A 624 27.57 -36.12 11.71
N VAL A 625 27.31 -34.85 12.03
CA VAL A 625 27.64 -33.72 11.17
C VAL A 625 29.17 -33.62 11.02
N PRO A 626 29.71 -33.57 9.79
CA PRO A 626 31.14 -33.50 9.57
C PRO A 626 31.80 -32.32 10.29
N GLU A 627 32.95 -32.55 10.94
CA GLU A 627 33.68 -31.54 11.71
C GLU A 627 34.04 -30.29 10.87
N THR A 628 34.27 -30.47 9.58
CA THR A 628 34.50 -29.39 8.60
C THR A 628 33.29 -28.47 8.44
N LEU A 629 32.07 -29.03 8.47
CA LEU A 629 30.82 -28.29 8.42
C LEU A 629 30.59 -27.50 9.71
N LEU A 630 30.93 -28.05 10.86
CA LEU A 630 30.88 -27.35 12.15
C LEU A 630 31.87 -26.19 12.21
N LYS A 631 33.11 -26.38 11.72
CA LYS A 631 34.11 -25.30 11.58
C LYS A 631 33.63 -24.19 10.63
N LYS A 632 33.00 -24.55 9.51
CA LYS A 632 32.42 -23.59 8.55
C LYS A 632 31.24 -22.81 9.15
N ARG A 633 30.38 -23.45 9.93
CA ARG A 633 29.28 -22.78 10.67
C ARG A 633 29.82 -21.75 11.67
N LYS A 634 30.82 -22.11 12.48
CA LYS A 634 31.49 -21.19 13.41
C LYS A 634 32.17 -20.01 12.70
N GLN A 635 32.83 -20.25 11.56
CA GLN A 635 33.42 -19.17 10.76
C GLN A 635 32.36 -18.24 10.16
N ASN A 636 31.24 -18.78 9.66
CA ASN A 636 30.14 -18.00 9.12
C ASN A 636 29.44 -17.17 10.20
N GLU A 637 29.25 -17.73 11.41
CA GLU A 637 28.69 -17.01 12.56
C GLU A 637 29.61 -15.84 12.98
N LYS A 638 30.91 -16.09 13.13
CA LYS A 638 31.89 -15.04 13.43
C LYS A 638 31.90 -13.95 12.34
N ALA A 639 31.91 -14.34 11.06
CA ALA A 639 31.86 -13.39 9.96
C ALA A 639 30.53 -12.60 9.92
N ARG A 640 29.41 -13.22 10.35
CA ARG A 640 28.11 -12.54 10.46
C ARG A 640 28.12 -11.54 11.61
N GLU A 641 28.67 -11.88 12.77
CA GLU A 641 28.83 -10.98 13.91
C GLU A 641 29.74 -9.79 13.58
N GLU A 642 30.87 -10.04 12.92
CA GLU A 642 31.78 -9.00 12.43
C GLU A 642 31.08 -8.09 11.39
N ARG A 643 30.26 -8.64 10.49
CA ARG A 643 29.46 -7.85 9.54
C ARG A 643 28.39 -7.00 10.24
N ILE A 644 27.70 -7.54 11.24
CA ILE A 644 26.66 -6.80 11.98
C ILE A 644 27.29 -5.66 12.78
N THR A 645 28.40 -5.91 13.47
CA THR A 645 29.12 -4.89 14.24
C THR A 645 29.72 -3.81 13.32
N ALA A 646 30.31 -4.19 12.18
CA ALA A 646 30.79 -3.24 11.17
C ALA A 646 29.65 -2.41 10.55
N ALA A 647 28.50 -3.02 10.25
CA ALA A 647 27.33 -2.30 9.73
C ALA A 647 26.76 -1.31 10.76
N ALA A 648 26.71 -1.68 12.05
CA ALA A 648 26.28 -0.78 13.11
C ALA A 648 27.25 0.42 13.28
N ALA A 649 28.56 0.17 13.26
CA ALA A 649 29.58 1.22 13.29
C ALA A 649 29.50 2.14 12.06
N ALA A 650 29.32 1.58 10.86
CA ALA A 650 29.17 2.34 9.62
C ALA A 650 27.91 3.23 9.65
N ARG A 651 26.78 2.72 10.14
CA ARG A 651 25.54 3.50 10.32
C ARG A 651 25.74 4.68 11.28
N LYS A 652 26.44 4.46 12.41
CA LYS A 652 26.74 5.52 13.38
C LYS A 652 27.63 6.61 12.76
N ALA A 653 28.67 6.21 12.02
CA ALA A 653 29.56 7.13 11.31
C ALA A 653 28.80 7.91 10.23
N GLN A 654 27.94 7.26 9.44
CA GLN A 654 27.16 7.90 8.38
C GLN A 654 26.16 8.92 8.95
N LYS A 655 25.51 8.61 10.08
CA LYS A 655 24.62 9.56 10.78
C LYS A 655 25.38 10.80 11.25
N ALA A 656 26.58 10.64 11.80
CA ALA A 656 27.42 11.77 12.20
C ALA A 656 27.84 12.62 10.98
N LYS A 657 28.28 11.98 9.89
CA LYS A 657 28.65 12.67 8.64
C LYS A 657 27.49 13.45 8.04
N ARG A 658 26.27 12.88 8.00
CA ARG A 658 25.08 13.56 7.45
C ARG A 658 24.76 14.85 8.21
N LYS A 659 24.92 14.87 9.54
CA LYS A 659 24.74 16.10 10.34
C LYS A 659 25.74 17.19 9.97
N VAL A 660 27.00 16.83 9.72
CA VAL A 660 28.04 17.77 9.31
C VAL A 660 27.74 18.35 7.93
N ILE A 661 27.37 17.49 6.96
CA ILE A 661 27.00 17.91 5.59
C ILE A 661 25.82 18.88 5.62
N PHE A 662 24.79 18.58 6.41
CA PHE A 662 23.62 19.44 6.53
C PHE A 662 23.97 20.85 7.05
N LYS A 663 24.75 20.93 8.13
CA LYS A 663 25.21 22.22 8.68
C LYS A 663 26.10 23.00 7.72
N ARG A 664 26.90 22.33 6.90
CA ARG A 664 27.72 22.99 5.86
C ARG A 664 26.85 23.59 4.76
N ALA A 665 25.86 22.85 4.28
CA ALA A 665 24.93 23.34 3.27
C ALA A 665 24.17 24.58 3.75
N GLU A 666 23.69 24.57 4.99
CA GLU A 666 23.06 25.73 5.64
C GLU A 666 24.00 26.95 5.69
N ALA A 667 25.28 26.73 6.06
CA ALA A 667 26.27 27.80 6.09
C ALA A 667 26.55 28.38 4.69
N TYR A 668 26.59 27.55 3.63
CA TYR A 668 26.79 28.03 2.26
C TYR A 668 25.64 28.90 1.77
N VAL A 669 24.38 28.50 2.02
CA VAL A 669 23.21 29.30 1.66
C VAL A 669 23.26 30.66 2.35
N LYS A 670 23.58 30.67 3.65
CA LYS A 670 23.72 31.91 4.42
C LYS A 670 24.83 32.81 3.87
N ASP A 671 25.98 32.25 3.51
CA ASP A 671 27.11 32.99 2.92
C ASP A 671 26.75 33.58 1.55
N TYR A 672 26.03 32.84 0.69
CA TYR A 672 25.57 33.35 -0.60
C TYR A 672 24.58 34.51 -0.45
N GLN A 673 23.57 34.36 0.41
CA GLN A 673 22.60 35.43 0.67
C GLN A 673 23.26 36.67 1.27
N ALA A 674 24.23 36.49 2.17
CA ALA A 674 24.97 37.60 2.77
C ALA A 674 25.77 38.36 1.71
N LYS A 675 26.46 37.66 0.80
CA LYS A 675 27.22 38.27 -0.30
C LYS A 675 26.34 39.03 -1.28
N GLU A 676 25.20 38.47 -1.64
CA GLU A 676 24.24 39.13 -2.53
C GLU A 676 23.66 40.41 -1.89
N LYS A 677 23.22 40.33 -0.63
CA LYS A 677 22.75 41.50 0.14
C LYS A 677 23.83 42.56 0.26
N GLU A 678 25.08 42.15 0.48
CA GLU A 678 26.22 43.06 0.59
C GLU A 678 26.50 43.76 -0.75
N GLU A 679 26.46 43.04 -1.87
CA GLU A 679 26.63 43.63 -3.19
C GLU A 679 25.53 44.68 -3.49
N VAL A 680 24.28 44.37 -3.18
CA VAL A 680 23.15 45.31 -3.31
C VAL A 680 23.35 46.53 -2.40
N ARG A 681 23.80 46.31 -1.15
CA ARG A 681 24.10 47.39 -0.20
C ARG A 681 25.19 48.31 -0.73
N LEU A 682 26.30 47.76 -1.23
CA LEU A 682 27.41 48.52 -1.80
C LEU A 682 26.97 49.31 -3.05
N ARG A 683 26.17 48.71 -3.93
CA ARG A 683 25.56 49.41 -5.08
C ARG A 683 24.70 50.61 -4.65
N ARG A 684 23.87 50.44 -3.62
CA ARG A 684 23.00 51.51 -3.09
C ARG A 684 23.81 52.61 -2.38
N ALA A 685 24.83 52.23 -1.61
CA ALA A 685 25.70 53.16 -0.92
C ALA A 685 26.50 54.03 -1.91
N ALA A 686 27.07 53.41 -2.95
CA ALA A 686 27.76 54.15 -4.02
C ALA A 686 26.81 55.12 -4.73
N ARG A 687 25.61 54.67 -5.11
CA ARG A 687 24.59 55.54 -5.73
C ARG A 687 24.19 56.71 -4.81
N SER A 688 24.08 56.48 -3.51
CA SER A 688 23.77 57.52 -2.53
C SER A 688 24.91 58.53 -2.35
N ALA A 689 26.16 58.10 -2.51
CA ALA A 689 27.35 58.96 -2.44
C ALA A 689 27.64 59.70 -3.76
N GLY A 690 26.92 59.38 -4.85
CA GLY A 690 27.20 59.88 -6.19
C GLY A 690 28.34 59.16 -6.92
N ASP A 691 28.85 58.07 -6.35
CA ASP A 691 29.91 57.23 -6.91
C ASP A 691 29.34 55.99 -7.65
N PHE A 692 30.17 55.33 -8.46
CA PHE A 692 29.81 54.10 -9.18
C PHE A 692 30.42 52.87 -8.53
N TYR A 693 29.57 51.88 -8.22
CA TYR A 693 30.04 50.56 -7.79
C TYR A 693 30.37 49.69 -9.01
N VAL A 694 31.64 49.31 -9.14
CA VAL A 694 32.10 48.35 -10.16
C VAL A 694 32.15 46.95 -9.53
N PRO A 695 31.32 45.99 -10.00
CA PRO A 695 31.32 44.63 -9.45
C PRO A 695 32.63 43.90 -9.78
N ALA A 696 32.98 42.91 -8.95
CA ALA A 696 34.16 42.08 -9.20
C ALA A 696 33.99 41.23 -10.47
N GLU A 697 35.07 41.05 -11.23
CA GLU A 697 35.04 40.18 -12.41
C GLU A 697 34.70 38.71 -12.02
N PRO A 698 33.94 38.01 -12.86
CA PRO A 698 33.56 36.62 -12.59
C PRO A 698 34.78 35.70 -12.60
N LYS A 699 34.89 34.85 -11.57
CA LYS A 699 36.02 33.93 -11.38
C LYS A 699 35.91 32.64 -12.19
N VAL A 700 34.72 32.30 -12.69
CA VAL A 700 34.44 31.05 -13.42
C VAL A 700 33.56 31.32 -14.63
N TYR A 701 33.92 30.71 -15.75
CA TYR A 701 33.09 30.63 -16.94
C TYR A 701 32.61 29.21 -17.18
N PHE A 702 31.41 29.10 -17.74
CA PHE A 702 30.94 27.87 -18.36
C PHE A 702 31.07 27.98 -19.87
N VAL A 703 31.78 27.02 -20.47
CA VAL A 703 32.15 27.05 -21.88
C VAL A 703 31.47 25.90 -22.60
N ILE A 704 30.67 26.22 -23.62
CA ILE A 704 29.91 25.26 -24.42
C ILE A 704 30.47 25.24 -25.84
N ARG A 705 30.70 24.05 -26.39
CA ARG A 705 31.10 23.90 -27.79
C ARG A 705 29.90 23.93 -28.73
N ILE A 706 29.92 24.82 -29.71
CA ILE A 706 28.78 25.01 -30.64
C ILE A 706 29.05 24.50 -32.06
N ARG A 707 30.32 24.38 -32.47
CA ARG A 707 30.72 23.93 -33.82
C ARG A 707 31.23 22.48 -33.80
N GLY A 708 30.91 21.72 -34.86
CA GLY A 708 31.31 20.31 -35.06
C GLY A 708 32.82 20.11 -35.17
N ILE A 709 33.29 18.88 -35.47
CA ILE A 709 34.73 18.53 -35.52
C ILE A 709 35.40 18.80 -36.88
N ASN A 710 34.61 19.06 -37.91
CA ASN A 710 35.09 19.23 -39.28
C ASN A 710 35.67 20.65 -39.49
N GLU A 711 36.69 20.75 -40.34
CA GLU A 711 37.26 22.03 -40.81
C GLU A 711 37.75 22.97 -39.69
N ILE A 712 38.39 22.41 -38.66
CA ILE A 712 39.00 23.20 -37.57
C ILE A 712 40.52 23.24 -37.76
N ALA A 713 41.10 24.45 -37.70
CA ALA A 713 42.54 24.62 -37.69
C ALA A 713 43.21 23.88 -36.50
N PRO A 714 44.46 23.36 -36.65
CA PRO A 714 45.10 22.54 -35.62
C PRO A 714 45.22 23.20 -34.24
N LYS A 715 45.48 24.52 -34.19
CA LYS A 715 45.68 25.28 -32.96
C LYS A 715 44.38 25.42 -32.13
N PRO A 716 43.24 25.91 -32.68
CA PRO A 716 41.94 25.84 -32.00
C PRO A 716 41.52 24.43 -31.59
N ARG A 717 41.77 23.43 -32.46
CA ARG A 717 41.48 22.02 -32.16
C ARG A 717 42.22 21.52 -30.91
N LYS A 718 43.50 21.88 -30.75
CA LYS A 718 44.29 21.50 -29.58
C LYS A 718 43.78 22.17 -28.30
N ILE A 719 43.35 23.43 -28.37
CA ILE A 719 42.78 24.15 -27.22
C ILE A 719 41.45 23.50 -26.78
N LEU A 720 40.57 23.15 -27.72
CA LEU A 720 39.33 22.42 -27.42
C LEU A 720 39.60 21.07 -26.73
N GLN A 721 40.65 20.35 -27.13
CA GLN A 721 41.08 19.12 -26.46
C GLN A 721 41.57 19.36 -25.03
N LEU A 722 42.36 20.43 -24.80
CA LEU A 722 42.84 20.81 -23.46
C LEU A 722 41.69 21.14 -22.52
N LEU A 723 40.65 21.81 -23.03
CA LEU A 723 39.43 22.12 -22.27
C LEU A 723 38.46 20.93 -22.17
N ARG A 724 38.75 19.79 -22.81
CA ARG A 724 37.91 18.57 -22.86
C ARG A 724 36.59 18.76 -23.62
N LEU A 725 36.53 19.74 -24.52
CA LEU A 725 35.38 20.04 -25.39
C LEU A 725 35.46 19.26 -26.70
N LEU A 726 35.33 17.93 -26.62
CA LEU A 726 35.56 17.02 -27.76
C LEU A 726 34.36 16.88 -28.71
N GLN A 727 33.14 17.08 -28.22
CA GLN A 727 31.89 16.95 -28.97
C GLN A 727 31.09 18.26 -28.94
N ILE A 728 30.21 18.45 -29.93
CA ILE A 728 29.22 19.53 -29.93
C ILE A 728 28.33 19.42 -28.69
N ASN A 729 27.91 20.55 -28.14
CA ASN A 729 27.11 20.69 -26.92
C ASN A 729 27.78 20.11 -25.67
N ASN A 730 29.11 19.88 -25.70
CA ASN A 730 29.84 19.64 -24.47
C ASN A 730 30.02 20.96 -23.71
N GLY A 731 29.79 20.92 -22.40
CA GLY A 731 30.00 22.03 -21.46
C GLY A 731 31.08 21.72 -20.42
N VAL A 732 31.92 22.69 -20.08
CA VAL A 732 32.95 22.56 -19.02
C VAL A 732 33.08 23.86 -18.23
N PHE A 733 33.26 23.76 -16.90
CA PHE A 733 33.65 24.88 -16.04
C PHE A 733 35.14 25.21 -16.19
N VAL A 734 35.46 26.48 -16.41
CA VAL A 734 36.82 26.98 -16.61
C VAL A 734 37.08 28.13 -15.65
N LYS A 735 38.15 28.03 -14.86
CA LYS A 735 38.61 29.12 -13.99
C LYS A 735 39.15 30.28 -14.84
N VAL A 736 38.72 31.48 -14.52
CA VAL A 736 39.11 32.70 -15.25
C VAL A 736 40.48 33.15 -14.77
N THR A 737 41.43 33.12 -15.69
CA THR A 737 42.81 33.60 -15.54
C THR A 737 43.20 34.29 -16.84
N LYS A 738 44.21 35.15 -16.82
CA LYS A 738 44.72 35.79 -18.04
C LYS A 738 45.06 34.76 -19.13
N ALA A 739 45.62 33.60 -18.74
CA ALA A 739 45.95 32.52 -19.68
C ALA A 739 44.69 31.85 -20.28
N THR A 740 43.70 31.51 -19.46
CA THR A 740 42.46 30.87 -19.95
C THR A 740 41.63 31.83 -20.80
N GLN A 741 41.61 33.13 -20.50
CA GLN A 741 40.98 34.14 -21.37
C GLN A 741 41.65 34.21 -22.75
N GLN A 742 42.99 34.20 -22.83
CA GLN A 742 43.68 34.17 -24.12
C GLN A 742 43.39 32.88 -24.91
N MET A 743 43.29 31.74 -24.21
CA MET A 743 42.86 30.48 -24.84
C MET A 743 41.43 30.57 -25.39
N LEU A 744 40.50 31.18 -24.65
CA LEU A 744 39.11 31.35 -25.08
C LEU A 744 38.99 32.25 -26.30
N ARG A 745 39.73 33.37 -26.36
CA ARG A 745 39.78 34.26 -27.54
C ARG A 745 40.19 33.52 -28.82
N LEU A 746 41.13 32.58 -28.72
CA LEU A 746 41.59 31.80 -29.88
C LEU A 746 40.58 30.76 -30.39
N ILE A 747 39.64 30.33 -29.55
CA ILE A 747 38.59 29.35 -29.91
C ILE A 747 37.21 29.97 -30.00
N GLU A 748 37.12 31.30 -29.91
CA GLU A 748 35.88 32.06 -29.82
C GLU A 748 34.85 31.73 -30.90
N PRO A 749 35.23 31.51 -32.19
CA PRO A 749 34.28 31.10 -33.23
C PRO A 749 33.68 29.69 -33.06
N TYR A 750 34.22 28.87 -32.15
CA TYR A 750 33.83 27.46 -31.96
C TYR A 750 33.07 27.22 -30.66
N VAL A 751 33.09 28.18 -29.74
CA VAL A 751 32.50 28.06 -28.41
C VAL A 751 31.63 29.26 -28.08
N THR A 752 30.74 29.07 -27.12
CA THR A 752 30.08 30.16 -26.43
C THR A 752 30.29 30.02 -24.94
N TYR A 753 30.47 31.14 -24.24
CA TYR A 753 30.80 31.13 -22.82
C TYR A 753 30.26 32.36 -22.09
N GLY A 754 30.18 32.26 -20.77
CA GLY A 754 29.75 33.34 -19.89
C GLY A 754 29.78 32.93 -18.41
N HIS A 755 29.36 33.83 -17.53
CA HIS A 755 29.26 33.54 -16.10
C HIS A 755 27.92 32.86 -15.80
N VAL A 756 27.96 31.68 -15.19
CA VAL A 756 26.77 30.86 -14.98
C VAL A 756 26.35 30.88 -13.51
N LEU A 757 25.07 31.12 -13.27
CA LEU A 757 24.39 31.07 -11.98
C LEU A 757 23.81 29.66 -11.74
N SER A 758 23.37 28.97 -12.79
CA SER A 758 22.80 27.59 -12.76
C SER A 758 23.84 26.47 -12.56
N VAL A 759 24.92 26.69 -11.80
CA VAL A 759 25.95 25.66 -11.52
C VAL A 759 25.34 24.46 -10.81
N ARG A 760 24.47 24.71 -9.84
CA ARG A 760 23.79 23.69 -9.04
C ARG A 760 22.95 22.76 -9.93
N GLU A 761 22.05 23.34 -10.72
CA GLU A 761 21.18 22.59 -11.65
C GLU A 761 21.97 21.73 -12.63
N LEU A 762 23.07 22.25 -13.21
CA LEU A 762 23.91 21.51 -14.13
C LEU A 762 24.53 20.28 -13.46
N ILE A 763 25.06 20.43 -12.24
CA ILE A 763 25.67 19.33 -11.49
C ILE A 763 24.62 18.30 -11.08
N TYR A 764 23.42 18.72 -10.66
CA TYR A 764 22.36 17.79 -10.27
C TYR A 764 21.73 17.04 -11.46
N LYS A 765 21.40 17.74 -12.55
CA LYS A 765 20.71 17.12 -13.71
C LYS A 765 21.66 16.35 -14.63
N ARG A 766 22.87 16.88 -14.86
CA ARG A 766 23.79 16.38 -15.89
C ARG A 766 25.20 16.06 -15.37
N GLY A 767 25.40 16.07 -14.06
CA GLY A 767 26.68 15.79 -13.42
C GLY A 767 27.07 14.31 -13.47
N TYR A 768 28.26 14.05 -14.01
CA TYR A 768 28.92 12.74 -13.96
C TYR A 768 30.32 12.91 -13.40
N GLY A 769 30.73 11.99 -12.52
CA GLY A 769 32.09 11.90 -12.01
C GLY A 769 32.99 11.04 -12.90
N LYS A 770 34.27 11.42 -12.99
CA LYS A 770 35.34 10.63 -13.60
C LYS A 770 36.02 9.78 -12.53
N VAL A 771 35.52 8.56 -12.34
CA VAL A 771 36.06 7.59 -11.36
C VAL A 771 36.72 6.46 -12.12
N ASN A 772 37.99 6.15 -11.82
CA ASN A 772 38.77 5.12 -12.52
C ASN A 772 38.72 5.22 -14.05
N LYS A 773 38.73 6.47 -14.57
CA LYS A 773 38.58 6.82 -16.01
C LYS A 773 37.23 6.44 -16.63
N GLN A 774 36.26 6.00 -15.85
CA GLN A 774 34.89 5.72 -16.28
C GLN A 774 33.97 6.92 -15.96
N ARG A 775 32.88 7.03 -16.73
CA ARG A 775 31.86 8.07 -16.57
C ARG A 775 30.75 7.52 -15.67
N VAL A 776 30.71 7.94 -14.40
CA VAL A 776 29.76 7.45 -13.38
C VAL A 776 28.77 8.55 -13.02
N PRO A 777 27.44 8.30 -13.01
CA PRO A 777 26.45 9.31 -12.60
C PRO A 777 26.59 9.64 -11.12
N LEU A 778 26.36 10.92 -10.75
CA LEU A 778 26.43 11.37 -9.36
C LEU A 778 25.12 11.08 -8.61
N THR A 779 24.82 9.79 -8.37
CA THR A 779 23.61 9.35 -7.66
C THR A 779 23.74 9.36 -6.13
N SER A 780 24.96 9.28 -5.61
CA SER A 780 25.26 9.23 -4.17
C SER A 780 26.52 10.01 -3.83
N ASN A 781 26.54 10.62 -2.64
CA ASN A 781 27.70 11.37 -2.12
C ASN A 781 28.94 10.50 -1.90
N ILE A 782 28.78 9.17 -1.80
CA ILE A 782 29.91 8.22 -1.64
C ILE A 782 30.90 8.36 -2.81
N VAL A 783 30.40 8.50 -4.04
CA VAL A 783 31.23 8.65 -5.26
C VAL A 783 32.10 9.90 -5.20
N ILE A 784 31.59 10.96 -4.58
CA ILE A 784 32.30 12.24 -4.40
C ILE A 784 33.31 12.12 -3.27
N GLU A 785 32.90 11.55 -2.14
CA GLU A 785 33.77 11.38 -0.96
C GLU A 785 34.98 10.49 -1.26
N GLU A 786 34.80 9.38 -1.98
CA GLU A 786 35.91 8.49 -2.35
C GLU A 786 36.93 9.18 -3.28
N ALA A 787 36.46 10.04 -4.19
CA ALA A 787 37.33 10.70 -5.17
C ALA A 787 37.95 12.01 -4.64
N LEU A 788 37.19 12.79 -3.88
CA LEU A 788 37.51 14.16 -3.48
C LEU A 788 37.54 14.39 -1.97
N GLY A 789 37.27 13.38 -1.14
CA GLY A 789 37.24 13.51 0.32
C GLY A 789 38.56 13.98 0.92
N LYS A 790 39.70 13.67 0.29
CA LYS A 790 41.04 14.19 0.66
C LYS A 790 41.18 15.71 0.55
N TYR A 791 40.31 16.36 -0.22
CA TYR A 791 40.23 17.82 -0.39
C TYR A 791 39.12 18.45 0.45
N ASN A 792 38.57 17.69 1.43
CA ASN A 792 37.45 18.10 2.27
C ASN A 792 36.15 18.41 1.49
N ILE A 793 35.99 17.80 0.31
CA ILE A 793 34.76 17.84 -0.50
C ILE A 793 34.04 16.51 -0.28
N LEU A 794 32.97 16.53 0.53
CA LEU A 794 32.29 15.31 1.00
C LEU A 794 30.97 15.05 0.28
N CYS A 795 30.37 16.08 -0.31
CA CYS A 795 29.04 15.99 -0.92
C CYS A 795 28.89 16.85 -2.17
N VAL A 796 27.75 16.73 -2.85
CA VAL A 796 27.42 17.54 -4.03
C VAL A 796 27.43 19.04 -3.70
N GLU A 797 26.92 19.47 -2.55
CA GLU A 797 26.88 20.89 -2.18
C GLU A 797 28.28 21.48 -1.94
N ASP A 798 29.20 20.72 -1.32
CA ASP A 798 30.62 21.11 -1.21
C ASP A 798 31.25 21.26 -2.60
N LEU A 799 30.90 20.36 -3.53
CA LEU A 799 31.37 20.41 -4.92
C LEU A 799 30.83 21.64 -5.66
N VAL A 800 29.54 21.96 -5.49
CA VAL A 800 28.95 23.19 -6.05
C VAL A 800 29.65 24.42 -5.48
N HIS A 801 29.85 24.47 -4.17
CA HIS A 801 30.51 25.58 -3.49
C HIS A 801 31.94 25.80 -4.00
N GLU A 802 32.72 24.73 -4.13
CA GLU A 802 34.09 24.80 -4.65
C GLU A 802 34.14 25.33 -6.09
N ILE A 803 33.16 24.95 -6.93
CA ILE A 803 33.06 25.43 -8.32
C ILE A 803 32.64 26.89 -8.35
N VAL A 804 31.57 27.31 -7.66
CA VAL A 804 31.05 28.69 -7.69
C VAL A 804 32.08 29.68 -7.14
N THR A 805 32.72 29.36 -6.01
CA THR A 805 33.66 30.26 -5.35
C THR A 805 35.05 30.29 -5.99
N ALA A 806 35.32 29.37 -6.94
CA ALA A 806 36.64 29.13 -7.52
C ALA A 806 37.71 28.82 -6.46
N GLY A 807 37.37 27.95 -5.51
CA GLY A 807 38.19 27.60 -4.34
C GLY A 807 39.57 27.02 -4.64
N PRO A 808 40.36 26.69 -3.61
CA PRO A 808 41.75 26.24 -3.76
C PRO A 808 41.88 24.90 -4.52
N HIS A 809 40.85 24.06 -4.49
CA HIS A 809 40.78 22.75 -5.11
C HIS A 809 39.86 22.71 -6.35
N PHE A 810 39.54 23.87 -6.93
CA PHE A 810 38.74 23.99 -8.15
C PHE A 810 39.25 23.10 -9.29
N LYS A 811 40.58 23.00 -9.47
CA LYS A 811 41.16 22.18 -10.55
C LYS A 811 40.81 20.69 -10.39
N GLN A 812 40.82 20.20 -9.15
CA GLN A 812 40.50 18.83 -8.80
C GLN A 812 39.00 18.56 -8.96
N ALA A 813 38.16 19.46 -8.44
CA ALA A 813 36.70 19.42 -8.60
C ALA A 813 36.26 19.45 -10.08
N ALA A 814 36.79 20.38 -10.86
CA ALA A 814 36.46 20.52 -12.28
C ALA A 814 36.98 19.33 -13.11
N ASN A 815 38.14 18.75 -12.76
CA ASN A 815 38.67 17.58 -13.46
C ASN A 815 37.92 16.28 -13.10
N PHE A 816 37.42 16.18 -11.87
CA PHE A 816 36.52 15.11 -11.45
C PHE A 816 35.22 15.14 -12.23
N LEU A 817 34.63 16.32 -12.44
CA LEU A 817 33.46 16.45 -13.31
C LEU A 817 33.82 16.06 -14.75
N TRP A 818 33.09 15.07 -15.27
CA TRP A 818 33.10 14.73 -16.68
C TRP A 818 32.48 15.88 -17.48
N PRO A 819 32.97 16.21 -18.69
CA PRO A 819 32.34 17.23 -19.53
C PRO A 819 30.84 17.00 -19.67
N PHE A 820 30.04 18.04 -19.37
CA PHE A 820 28.59 17.98 -19.42
C PHE A 820 28.15 17.72 -20.86
N LYS A 821 27.26 16.76 -21.06
CA LYS A 821 26.65 16.49 -22.36
C LYS A 821 25.28 17.16 -22.40
N LEU A 822 25.18 18.31 -23.06
CA LEU A 822 23.97 19.12 -23.15
C LEU A 822 23.14 18.73 -24.38
N SER A 823 21.83 18.95 -24.33
CA SER A 823 20.95 18.81 -25.51
C SER A 823 21.09 20.03 -26.43
N ASN A 824 20.49 19.96 -27.62
CA ASN A 824 20.29 21.16 -28.42
C ASN A 824 19.36 22.13 -27.67
N PRO A 825 19.54 23.45 -27.82
CA PRO A 825 18.67 24.42 -27.16
C PRO A 825 17.23 24.26 -27.65
N THR A 826 16.30 24.23 -26.71
CA THR A 826 14.86 24.26 -26.99
C THR A 826 14.52 25.58 -27.70
N GLY A 827 13.89 25.50 -28.89
CA GLY A 827 13.70 26.63 -29.81
C GLY A 827 14.81 26.78 -30.87
N GLY A 828 15.84 25.93 -30.84
CA GLY A 828 16.92 25.93 -31.81
C GLY A 828 17.98 27.02 -31.58
N TRP A 829 19.04 26.98 -32.38
CA TRP A 829 20.05 28.05 -32.40
C TRP A 829 19.51 29.25 -33.20
N ARG A 830 20.06 30.44 -32.97
CA ARG A 830 19.71 31.61 -33.80
C ARG A 830 20.09 31.34 -35.27
N ALA A 831 19.34 31.94 -36.20
CA ALA A 831 19.53 31.75 -37.64
C ALA A 831 20.99 31.97 -38.10
N ARG A 832 21.73 32.85 -37.42
CA ARG A 832 23.15 33.13 -37.66
C ARG A 832 24.05 32.60 -36.54
N LYS A 833 23.90 31.32 -36.17
CA LYS A 833 24.65 30.64 -35.10
C LYS A 833 26.17 30.91 -35.08
N PHE A 834 26.80 31.03 -36.25
CA PHE A 834 28.25 31.20 -36.37
C PHE A 834 28.73 32.65 -36.39
N LEU A 835 27.86 33.64 -36.15
CA LEU A 835 28.26 35.02 -35.86
C LEU A 835 28.46 35.25 -34.37
N HIS A 836 29.14 36.34 -34.02
CA HIS A 836 29.39 36.68 -32.62
C HIS A 836 28.07 37.05 -31.94
N TYR A 837 27.95 36.79 -30.63
CA TYR A 837 26.71 37.06 -29.88
C TYR A 837 26.21 38.52 -30.01
N VAL A 838 27.15 39.47 -30.01
CA VAL A 838 26.88 40.92 -30.17
C VAL A 838 26.33 41.26 -31.57
N GLU A 839 26.64 40.47 -32.59
CA GLU A 839 26.17 40.64 -33.98
C GLU A 839 24.85 39.89 -34.25
N GLY A 840 24.20 39.38 -33.20
CA GLY A 840 22.98 38.58 -33.30
C GLY A 840 23.23 37.08 -33.55
N GLY A 841 24.48 36.60 -33.42
CA GLY A 841 24.81 35.18 -33.48
C GLY A 841 24.86 34.49 -32.11
N ASP A 842 25.66 33.42 -32.02
CA ASP A 842 25.76 32.56 -30.83
C ASP A 842 27.20 32.23 -30.39
N HIS A 843 28.25 32.63 -31.11
CA HIS A 843 29.62 32.36 -30.65
C HIS A 843 30.16 33.49 -29.75
N GLY A 844 31.14 33.17 -28.91
CA GLY A 844 31.81 34.12 -28.02
C GLY A 844 31.16 34.38 -26.66
N ASN A 845 31.65 35.42 -25.98
CA ASN A 845 31.24 35.79 -24.64
C ASN A 845 29.85 36.44 -24.66
N ARG A 846 28.93 35.89 -23.85
CA ARG A 846 27.57 36.42 -23.68
C ARG A 846 27.24 36.77 -22.23
N GLU A 847 28.25 36.85 -21.36
CA GLU A 847 28.13 37.25 -19.96
C GLU A 847 27.02 36.48 -19.21
N ALA A 848 26.01 37.17 -18.69
CA ALA A 848 24.89 36.59 -17.94
C ALA A 848 23.91 35.80 -18.84
N ASN A 849 23.85 36.14 -20.13
CA ASN A 849 22.92 35.52 -21.09
C ASN A 849 23.29 34.07 -21.41
N ILE A 850 24.42 33.58 -20.92
CA ILE A 850 24.74 32.14 -20.94
C ILE A 850 23.75 31.34 -20.10
N ASN A 851 23.18 31.91 -19.05
CA ASN A 851 22.20 31.24 -18.18
C ASN A 851 20.94 30.86 -18.95
N LYS A 852 20.42 31.77 -19.78
CA LYS A 852 19.27 31.51 -20.66
C LYS A 852 19.55 30.37 -21.64
N LEU A 853 20.72 30.37 -22.27
CA LEU A 853 21.12 29.29 -23.18
C LEU A 853 21.28 27.94 -22.44
N VAL A 854 21.94 27.96 -21.29
CA VAL A 854 22.15 26.76 -20.48
C VAL A 854 20.81 26.15 -20.08
N ARG A 855 19.82 26.94 -19.64
CA ARG A 855 18.48 26.43 -19.30
C ARG A 855 17.77 25.79 -20.50
N GLN A 856 17.91 26.37 -21.70
CA GLN A 856 17.34 25.78 -22.92
C GLN A 856 18.01 24.46 -23.33
N MET A 857 19.27 24.25 -22.95
CA MET A 857 20.08 23.07 -23.28
C MET A 857 20.18 22.04 -22.14
N ASN A 858 19.67 22.37 -20.94
CA ASN A 858 19.74 21.54 -19.74
C ASN A 858 18.56 20.58 -19.63
#